data_AF-A0A2G6JGE6-F1
#
_entry.id   AF-A0A2G6JGE6-F1
#
_cell.length_a   1.000
_cell.length_b   1.000
_cell.length_c   1.000
_cell.angle_alpha   90.00
_cell.angle_beta   90.00
_cell.angle_gamma   90.00
#
_symmetry.space_group_name_H-M   'P 1'
#
loop_
_entity.id
_entity.type
_entity.pdbx_description
1 polymer ?
#
loop_
_entity_poly.entity_id
_entity_poly.type
_entity_poly.pdbx_seq_one_letter_code
_entity_poly.pdbx_strand_id
1 'polypeptide(L)'
;MLRKLLLAAATLLLAALSAAPAMASHLLLPQEVALAQQQAQKAAPKADKAAQAADQIKTYGNRLGEGLGRAGMWPAPSAADWKKPVPIRWQRSWADAVATAKRTGKAILICINMDGEPASEHYAGIRYRDPEIAKLYEKYVCVIASVYRHNPRDYDEKGRRIPCPRFGHVTCGEHIHIEPLLFEKFMEGRRIAPRHIMVELDGSETYDVMLTNDTASVFDKVQEGILQRDPSLLRKVRGDRSIFEKIASRDAADRAAVEKAFLGGDKNTKRKLLEAARANKAAAPVDLLRLGLFSLDSELNKKARAALIESESPQAVDLISEALRAPISAEERSKLIETLTRIGAVSAKAKTLSVVHKGMTSKSKTVDVENWATAVAGGSYPAPKTRLDLSKRISEVDSRVAEAPQDKAALIELARSSLAIAVHPKTAPKWVKPHLADAILAGLKAEKLGAKGWPVDATLAVAYWYSGQKLQAFERASKAMQALPDDPKSWNSMAVLDIFVQSRRKQIRDAYIAKQPWDQSLMTNVHSTYQILAKHPFGTAMHVADHYDFIRFFGAIRQADAALQAGLKRFPSSAPLHQRLRQALLRRSGMQGLENYYSRWLQKEDAPKQLEWFAGYASVVAAEFWRRRGRLDESKAAYGRAIERFEQCISKYPETEASSDHWIAMAHAGQARIAFEQSRLDDAVALTLRSFERKQDAANKLDSMNISAVSNARQVLAKLREEKRSELAEKLGAALQALPAELLRRPAFENVGGAGRRGQRRGRGPGRGQRPERRR
;
A
#
# COMPACT_ATOMS: atom_id res chain seq x y z
N MET A 1 -47.95 -11.38 -53.06
CA MET A 1 -48.13 -10.18 -52.23
C MET A 1 -47.23 -10.15 -50.99
N LEU A 2 -47.15 -11.21 -50.17
CA LEU A 2 -46.28 -11.24 -48.97
C LEU A 2 -44.78 -11.00 -49.25
N ARG A 3 -44.25 -11.50 -50.38
CA ARG A 3 -42.86 -11.23 -50.81
C ARG A 3 -42.59 -9.77 -51.20
N LYS A 4 -43.61 -9.06 -51.71
CA LYS A 4 -43.52 -7.62 -52.03
C LYS A 4 -43.65 -6.76 -50.76
N LEU A 5 -44.42 -7.22 -49.77
CA LEU A 5 -44.50 -6.61 -48.43
C LEU A 5 -43.21 -6.81 -47.62
N LEU A 6 -42.56 -7.98 -47.72
CA LEU A 6 -41.26 -8.25 -47.09
C LEU A 6 -40.11 -7.50 -47.76
N LEU A 7 -40.14 -7.30 -49.08
CA LEU A 7 -39.19 -6.42 -49.76
C LEU A 7 -39.42 -4.95 -49.38
N ALA A 8 -40.67 -4.46 -49.35
CA ALA A 8 -40.96 -3.08 -48.96
C ALA A 8 -40.58 -2.78 -47.49
N ALA A 9 -40.79 -3.73 -46.58
CA ALA A 9 -40.35 -3.61 -45.18
C ALA A 9 -38.82 -3.67 -45.04
N ALA A 10 -38.12 -4.47 -45.85
CA ALA A 10 -36.66 -4.51 -45.87
C ALA A 10 -36.04 -3.24 -46.49
N THR A 11 -36.70 -2.63 -47.49
CA THR A 11 -36.25 -1.35 -48.09
C THR A 11 -36.52 -0.16 -47.17
N LEU A 12 -37.63 -0.17 -46.39
CA LEU A 12 -37.89 0.83 -45.34
C LEU A 12 -36.95 0.67 -44.13
N LEU A 13 -36.55 -0.55 -43.77
CA LEU A 13 -35.55 -0.77 -42.72
C LEU A 13 -34.13 -0.39 -43.19
N LEU A 14 -33.76 -0.62 -44.46
CA LEU A 14 -32.47 -0.18 -45.00
C LEU A 14 -32.40 1.33 -45.24
N ALA A 15 -33.51 2.00 -45.57
CA ALA A 15 -33.58 3.46 -45.68
C ALA A 15 -33.50 4.15 -44.29
N ALA A 16 -34.04 3.52 -43.24
CA ALA A 16 -33.90 3.99 -41.85
C ALA A 16 -32.49 3.78 -41.25
N LEU A 17 -31.68 2.88 -41.84
CA LEU A 17 -30.30 2.59 -41.41
C LEU A 17 -29.21 3.27 -42.25
N SER A 18 -29.57 4.02 -43.30
CA SER A 18 -28.62 4.73 -44.17
C SER A 18 -28.71 6.27 -44.10
N ALA A 19 -29.55 6.82 -43.22
CA ALA A 19 -29.64 8.25 -42.92
C ALA A 19 -29.25 8.59 -41.47
N ALA A 20 -28.03 8.22 -41.05
CA ALA A 20 -27.31 8.84 -39.92
C ALA A 20 -25.82 8.41 -39.93
N PRO A 21 -24.99 9.12 -40.71
CA PRO A 21 -23.92 9.86 -40.04
C PRO A 21 -23.61 11.18 -40.77
N ALA A 22 -24.22 12.29 -40.36
CA ALA A 22 -23.77 13.64 -40.75
C ALA A 22 -24.24 14.78 -39.83
N MET A 23 -24.75 14.50 -38.62
CA MET A 23 -25.19 15.52 -37.65
C MET A 23 -24.85 15.07 -36.21
N ALA A 24 -23.60 14.69 -35.97
CA ALA A 24 -23.11 14.37 -34.63
C ALA A 24 -21.67 14.90 -34.39
N SER A 25 -21.33 16.03 -35.01
CA SER A 25 -20.08 16.77 -34.75
C SER A 25 -20.29 18.19 -34.23
N HIS A 26 -21.53 18.62 -33.98
CA HIS A 26 -21.81 19.91 -33.35
C HIS A 26 -23.01 19.79 -32.41
N LEU A 27 -22.77 19.26 -31.21
CA LEU A 27 -23.53 19.53 -29.98
C LEU A 27 -22.79 18.86 -28.82
N LEU A 28 -21.56 19.33 -28.58
CA LEU A 28 -21.03 19.26 -27.23
C LEU A 28 -21.93 20.16 -26.38
N LEU A 29 -22.44 19.64 -25.26
CA LEU A 29 -23.13 20.45 -24.26
C LEU A 29 -22.23 21.66 -23.92
N PRO A 30 -22.79 22.86 -23.69
CA PRO A 30 -22.00 24.04 -23.30
C PRO A 30 -21.04 23.77 -22.14
N GLN A 31 -21.38 22.79 -21.29
CA GLN A 31 -20.57 22.30 -20.18
C GLN A 31 -19.30 21.53 -20.60
N GLU A 32 -19.32 20.76 -21.69
CA GLU A 32 -18.15 19.99 -22.16
C GLU A 32 -17.20 20.84 -23.00
N VAL A 33 -17.73 21.79 -23.78
CA VAL A 33 -16.91 22.83 -24.43
C VAL A 33 -16.26 23.72 -23.38
N ALA A 34 -16.99 24.12 -22.34
CA ALA A 34 -16.43 24.87 -21.22
C ALA A 34 -15.36 24.06 -20.47
N LEU A 35 -15.54 22.74 -20.27
CA LEU A 35 -14.53 21.89 -19.62
C LEU A 35 -13.28 21.70 -20.50
N ALA A 36 -13.44 21.52 -21.80
CA ALA A 36 -12.35 21.39 -22.76
C ALA A 36 -11.59 22.72 -22.95
N GLN A 37 -12.29 23.85 -23.00
CA GLN A 37 -11.67 25.19 -23.01
C GLN A 37 -11.00 25.52 -21.68
N GLN A 38 -11.58 25.13 -20.54
CA GLN A 38 -10.93 25.27 -19.23
C GLN A 38 -9.72 24.35 -19.07
N GLN A 39 -9.70 23.18 -19.73
CA GLN A 39 -8.53 22.29 -19.79
C GLN A 39 -7.46 22.79 -20.77
N ALA A 40 -7.85 23.38 -21.90
CA ALA A 40 -6.94 23.99 -22.88
C ALA A 40 -6.31 25.30 -22.35
N GLN A 41 -7.08 26.14 -21.66
CA GLN A 41 -6.58 27.33 -20.95
C GLN A 41 -5.64 26.96 -19.80
N LYS A 42 -5.82 25.78 -19.17
CA LYS A 42 -4.86 25.22 -18.20
C LYS A 42 -3.62 24.58 -18.83
N ALA A 43 -3.61 24.32 -20.14
CA ALA A 43 -2.50 23.70 -20.85
C ALA A 43 -1.52 24.73 -21.44
N ALA A 44 -2.00 25.91 -21.85
CA ALA A 44 -1.17 27.01 -22.37
C ALA A 44 -0.03 27.48 -21.43
N PRO A 45 -0.22 27.67 -20.10
CA PRO A 45 0.87 28.13 -19.21
C PRO A 45 2.00 27.10 -18.99
N LYS A 46 1.89 25.86 -19.49
CA LYS A 46 2.90 24.81 -19.27
C LYS A 46 4.06 24.86 -20.27
N ALA A 47 3.89 25.48 -21.44
CA ALA A 47 4.95 25.60 -22.44
C ALA A 47 6.01 26.63 -22.03
N ASP A 48 5.60 27.78 -21.48
CA ASP A 48 6.50 28.85 -21.04
C ASP A 48 7.38 28.45 -19.86
N LYS A 49 6.87 27.61 -18.94
CA LYS A 49 7.64 27.14 -17.79
C LYS A 49 8.77 26.17 -18.14
N ALA A 50 8.60 25.36 -19.19
CA ALA A 50 9.68 24.50 -19.68
C ALA A 50 10.82 25.34 -20.29
N ALA A 51 10.49 26.46 -20.94
CA ALA A 51 11.46 27.43 -21.42
C ALA A 51 12.12 28.19 -20.25
N GLN A 52 11.37 28.61 -19.23
CA GLN A 52 11.93 29.23 -18.01
C GLN A 52 12.87 28.28 -17.25
N ALA A 53 12.58 26.98 -17.17
CA ALA A 53 13.49 26.01 -16.55
C ALA A 53 14.81 25.87 -17.34
N ALA A 54 14.75 25.89 -18.66
CA ALA A 54 15.95 25.89 -19.51
C ALA A 54 16.74 27.20 -19.39
N ASP A 55 16.07 28.33 -19.19
CA ASP A 55 16.69 29.65 -19.03
C ASP A 55 17.29 29.86 -17.63
N GLN A 56 16.63 29.36 -16.57
CA GLN A 56 17.19 29.32 -15.21
C GLN A 56 18.50 28.52 -15.14
N ILE A 57 18.60 27.40 -15.88
CA ILE A 57 19.85 26.63 -15.97
C ILE A 57 20.98 27.48 -16.59
N LYS A 58 20.67 28.34 -17.56
CA LYS A 58 21.65 29.25 -18.20
C LYS A 58 22.06 30.40 -17.29
N THR A 59 21.11 31.04 -16.62
CA THR A 59 21.35 32.28 -15.84
C THR A 59 22.06 32.03 -14.50
N TYR A 60 21.79 30.89 -13.85
CA TYR A 60 22.38 30.57 -12.53
C TYR A 60 23.54 29.57 -12.59
N GLY A 61 23.76 28.91 -13.74
CA GLY A 61 24.87 27.96 -13.92
C GLY A 61 26.28 28.58 -13.93
N ASN A 62 26.39 29.91 -14.05
CA ASN A 62 27.66 30.62 -14.31
C ASN A 62 28.33 31.25 -13.08
N ARG A 63 27.82 31.06 -11.86
CA ARG A 63 28.48 31.52 -10.61
C ARG A 63 29.43 30.48 -9.99
N LEU A 64 29.68 29.37 -10.68
CA LEU A 64 30.66 28.39 -10.25
C LEU A 64 32.05 28.94 -10.53
N GLY A 65 32.85 29.14 -9.48
CA GLY A 65 34.30 29.24 -9.66
C GLY A 65 34.78 28.01 -10.43
N GLU A 66 35.56 28.23 -11.47
CA GLU A 66 36.12 27.18 -12.32
C GLU A 66 36.81 26.12 -11.43
N GLY A 67 36.28 24.89 -11.38
CA GLY A 67 37.01 23.73 -10.81
C GLY A 67 36.31 22.85 -9.77
N LEU A 68 35.13 23.20 -9.24
CA LEU A 68 34.44 22.30 -8.29
C LEU A 68 33.66 21.19 -9.02
N GLY A 69 34.15 19.95 -8.93
CA GLY A 69 33.42 18.77 -9.38
C GLY A 69 32.09 18.57 -8.63
N ARG A 70 31.17 17.78 -9.19
CA ARG A 70 29.81 17.56 -8.64
C ARG A 70 29.75 17.13 -7.18
N ALA A 71 30.76 16.41 -6.70
CA ALA A 71 30.89 15.99 -5.30
C ALA A 71 31.29 17.14 -4.36
N GLY A 72 31.99 18.16 -4.85
CA GLY A 72 32.30 19.38 -4.10
C GLY A 72 31.11 20.34 -4.00
N MET A 73 30.18 20.30 -4.97
CA MET A 73 28.98 21.17 -4.96
C MET A 73 27.98 20.80 -3.86
N TRP A 74 27.85 19.51 -3.55
CA TRP A 74 26.88 18.98 -2.59
C TRP A 74 27.60 18.06 -1.60
N PRO A 75 28.38 18.61 -0.66
CA PRO A 75 29.09 17.79 0.30
C PRO A 75 28.08 16.93 1.06
N ALA A 76 28.36 15.62 1.13
CA ALA A 76 27.52 14.68 1.84
C ALA A 76 27.47 15.05 3.33
N PRO A 77 26.29 15.06 3.97
CA PRO A 77 26.20 15.37 5.39
C PRO A 77 26.97 14.36 6.25
N SER A 78 27.72 14.86 7.22
CA SER A 78 28.39 14.03 8.21
C SER A 78 27.41 13.46 9.24
N ALA A 79 27.83 12.47 10.02
CA ALA A 79 27.05 11.98 11.15
C ALA A 79 26.78 13.07 12.20
N ALA A 80 27.68 14.05 12.33
CA ALA A 80 27.49 15.20 13.21
C ALA A 80 26.40 16.14 12.67
N ASP A 81 26.32 16.33 11.35
CA ASP A 81 25.29 17.15 10.72
C ASP A 81 23.90 16.57 10.95
N TRP A 82 23.73 15.26 10.78
CA TRP A 82 22.46 14.58 11.07
C TRP A 82 22.01 14.65 12.53
N LYS A 83 22.92 14.88 13.48
CA LYS A 83 22.61 15.06 14.90
C LYS A 83 22.13 16.46 15.26
N LYS A 84 22.43 17.48 14.45
CA LYS A 84 21.94 18.86 14.67
C LYS A 84 20.41 18.87 14.64
N PRO A 85 19.69 19.69 15.42
CA PRO A 85 18.24 19.78 15.32
C PRO A 85 17.80 20.42 13.98
N VAL A 86 16.54 20.21 13.58
CA VAL A 86 15.92 20.94 12.45
C VAL A 86 15.15 22.15 13.00
N PRO A 87 15.68 23.38 12.93
CA PRO A 87 15.03 24.58 13.46
C PRO A 87 13.83 25.06 12.61
N ILE A 88 13.72 24.66 11.34
CA ILE A 88 12.63 25.10 10.45
C ILE A 88 11.29 24.54 10.91
N ARG A 89 10.29 25.42 11.09
CA ARG A 89 8.94 25.04 11.50
C ARG A 89 8.05 24.70 10.31
N TRP A 90 8.02 23.41 9.99
CA TRP A 90 7.13 22.86 8.97
C TRP A 90 5.68 22.76 9.47
N GLN A 91 4.73 23.20 8.65
CA GLN A 91 3.31 22.93 8.87
C GLN A 91 2.98 21.47 8.55
N ARG A 92 2.04 20.90 9.30
CA ARG A 92 1.72 19.45 9.29
C ARG A 92 0.80 19.03 8.14
N SER A 93 0.11 19.99 7.53
CA SER A 93 -0.75 19.75 6.37
C SER A 93 -0.86 20.99 5.49
N TRP A 94 -1.25 20.80 4.22
CA TRP A 94 -1.50 21.91 3.30
C TRP A 94 -2.63 22.83 3.80
N ALA A 95 -3.73 22.26 4.31
CA ALA A 95 -4.86 23.03 4.81
C ALA A 95 -4.46 23.92 5.99
N ASP A 96 -3.62 23.41 6.90
CA ASP A 96 -3.09 24.18 8.03
C ASP A 96 -2.13 25.28 7.56
N ALA A 97 -1.30 25.01 6.54
CA ALA A 97 -0.42 25.99 5.94
C ALA A 97 -1.21 27.15 5.32
N VAL A 98 -2.24 26.85 4.51
CA VAL A 98 -3.11 27.88 3.91
C VAL A 98 -3.83 28.69 4.98
N ALA A 99 -4.40 28.06 6.00
CA ALA A 99 -5.08 28.77 7.09
C ALA A 99 -4.11 29.67 7.86
N THR A 100 -2.89 29.19 8.12
CA THR A 100 -1.84 29.95 8.82
C THR A 100 -1.33 31.12 7.96
N ALA A 101 -1.14 30.90 6.66
CA ALA A 101 -0.74 31.92 5.69
C ALA A 101 -1.77 33.04 5.64
N LYS A 102 -3.07 32.72 5.47
CA LYS A 102 -4.15 33.71 5.48
C LYS A 102 -4.25 34.49 6.79
N ARG A 103 -4.02 33.83 7.93
CA ARG A 103 -4.06 34.47 9.25
C ARG A 103 -2.89 35.43 9.48
N THR A 104 -1.68 35.02 9.08
CA THR A 104 -0.43 35.77 9.32
C THR A 104 -0.09 36.73 8.19
N GLY A 105 -0.72 36.58 7.03
CA GLY A 105 -0.38 37.33 5.83
C GLY A 105 0.90 36.86 5.13
N LYS A 106 1.57 35.81 5.63
CA LYS A 106 2.81 35.27 5.06
C LYS A 106 2.53 34.37 3.86
N ALA A 107 3.39 34.42 2.83
CA ALA A 107 3.39 33.47 1.73
C ALA A 107 3.78 32.05 2.21
N ILE A 108 3.45 31.03 1.41
CA ILE A 108 3.81 29.64 1.68
C ILE A 108 5.09 29.30 0.92
N LEU A 109 6.06 28.71 1.61
CA LEU A 109 7.24 28.12 0.99
C LEU A 109 7.09 26.60 0.95
N ILE A 110 7.00 26.05 -0.25
CA ILE A 110 7.00 24.61 -0.50
C ILE A 110 8.42 24.15 -0.76
N CYS A 111 8.88 23.16 0.00
CA CYS A 111 10.11 22.44 -0.23
C CYS A 111 9.80 21.00 -0.65
N ILE A 112 10.49 20.48 -1.68
CA ILE A 112 10.37 19.09 -2.13
C ILE A 112 11.74 18.43 -2.04
N ASN A 113 11.81 17.26 -1.39
CA ASN A 113 13.05 16.55 -1.12
C ASN A 113 12.92 15.04 -1.42
N MET A 114 13.93 14.45 -2.06
CA MET A 114 13.92 13.03 -2.45
C MET A 114 15.18 12.31 -1.93
N ASP A 115 14.99 11.22 -1.18
CA ASP A 115 16.10 10.43 -0.64
C ASP A 115 16.99 9.87 -1.76
N GLY A 116 18.29 9.80 -1.47
CA GLY A 116 19.30 9.24 -2.38
C GLY A 116 19.74 10.18 -3.52
N GLU A 117 19.14 11.36 -3.63
CA GLU A 117 19.61 12.42 -4.53
C GLU A 117 20.60 13.33 -3.75
N PRO A 118 21.86 13.49 -4.20
CA PRO A 118 22.91 14.17 -3.42
C PRO A 118 22.54 15.58 -2.93
N ALA A 119 21.88 16.39 -3.75
CA ALA A 119 21.49 17.73 -3.34
C ALA A 119 20.39 17.67 -2.25
N SER A 120 19.42 16.77 -2.39
CA SER A 120 18.37 16.53 -1.39
C SER A 120 18.94 16.01 -0.06
N GLU A 121 19.95 15.14 -0.10
CA GLU A 121 20.70 14.72 1.09
C GLU A 121 21.39 15.92 1.75
N HIS A 122 22.07 16.76 0.96
CA HIS A 122 22.71 17.99 1.44
C HIS A 122 21.70 18.96 2.09
N TYR A 123 20.55 19.18 1.48
CA TYR A 123 19.49 20.03 2.06
C TYR A 123 18.99 19.48 3.39
N ALA A 124 18.65 18.20 3.47
CA ALA A 124 18.07 17.58 4.67
C ALA A 124 19.08 17.42 5.82
N GLY A 125 20.35 17.14 5.48
CA GLY A 125 21.41 16.92 6.47
C GLY A 125 22.11 18.19 6.92
N ILE A 126 22.23 19.21 6.05
CA ILE A 126 23.00 20.44 6.34
C ILE A 126 22.07 21.65 6.35
N ARG A 127 21.47 22.01 5.20
CA ARG A 127 20.82 23.33 5.04
C ARG A 127 19.56 23.53 5.87
N TYR A 128 18.71 22.50 6.01
CA TYR A 128 17.52 22.60 6.87
C TYR A 128 17.84 22.61 8.37
N ARG A 129 19.11 22.36 8.74
CA ARG A 129 19.63 22.39 10.12
C ARG A 129 20.41 23.67 10.42
N ASP A 130 20.59 24.51 9.43
CA ASP A 130 21.30 25.77 9.53
C ASP A 130 20.39 26.85 10.16
N PRO A 131 20.78 27.45 11.30
CA PRO A 131 20.01 28.52 11.94
C PRO A 131 19.78 29.75 11.06
N GLU A 132 20.71 30.10 10.18
CA GLU A 132 20.58 31.28 9.30
C GLU A 132 19.52 31.04 8.22
N ILE A 133 19.52 29.84 7.63
CA ILE A 133 18.48 29.42 6.68
C ILE A 133 17.13 29.34 7.37
N ALA A 134 17.08 28.85 8.61
CA ALA A 134 15.86 28.85 9.39
C ALA A 134 15.31 30.27 9.59
N LYS A 135 16.19 31.24 9.87
CA LYS A 135 15.81 32.65 10.04
C LYS A 135 15.25 33.25 8.76
N LEU A 136 15.79 32.90 7.60
CA LEU A 136 15.24 33.26 6.30
C LEU A 136 13.83 32.67 6.12
N TYR A 137 13.67 31.38 6.45
CA TYR A 137 12.42 30.64 6.26
C TYR A 137 11.31 31.04 7.24
N GLU A 138 11.65 31.61 8.42
CA GLU A 138 10.68 32.13 9.39
C GLU A 138 9.73 33.19 8.80
N LYS A 139 10.13 33.84 7.70
CA LYS A 139 9.31 34.83 6.98
C LYS A 139 8.17 34.18 6.18
N TYR A 140 8.23 32.87 5.98
CA TYR A 140 7.24 32.06 5.26
C TYR A 140 6.42 31.17 6.19
N VAL A 141 5.31 30.65 5.68
CA VAL A 141 4.67 29.44 6.18
C VAL A 141 5.27 28.25 5.43
N CYS A 142 6.11 27.46 6.08
CA CYS A 142 6.87 26.40 5.40
C CYS A 142 6.10 25.07 5.36
N VAL A 143 6.17 24.37 4.23
CA VAL A 143 5.75 22.96 4.08
C VAL A 143 6.84 22.16 3.37
N ILE A 144 6.96 20.88 3.72
CA ILE A 144 7.93 19.95 3.13
C ILE A 144 7.19 18.73 2.57
N ALA A 145 7.54 18.33 1.35
CA ALA A 145 7.04 17.14 0.69
C ALA A 145 8.16 16.16 0.37
N SER A 146 7.94 14.89 0.70
CA SER A 146 8.82 13.79 0.34
C SER A 146 8.06 12.47 0.38
N VAL A 147 8.31 11.58 -0.58
CA VAL A 147 7.60 10.29 -0.71
C VAL A 147 8.23 9.15 0.12
N TYR A 148 9.39 9.40 0.74
CA TYR A 148 10.15 8.38 1.45
C TYR A 148 9.78 8.33 2.93
N ARG A 149 9.81 7.14 3.52
CA ARG A 149 9.47 6.92 4.92
C ARG A 149 10.71 6.53 5.72
N HIS A 150 11.09 7.35 6.70
CA HIS A 150 12.23 7.10 7.60
C HIS A 150 11.82 6.45 8.92
N ASN A 151 10.56 6.66 9.34
CA ASN A 151 9.96 6.01 10.50
C ASN A 151 8.84 5.03 10.08
N PRO A 152 8.85 3.74 10.50
CA PRO A 152 7.78 2.77 10.26
C PRO A 152 6.38 3.23 10.68
N ARG A 153 6.29 4.16 11.63
CA ARG A 153 5.03 4.72 12.13
C ARG A 153 5.22 6.19 12.52
N ASP A 154 4.13 6.93 12.54
CA ASP A 154 4.12 8.38 12.80
C ASP A 154 3.88 8.72 14.29
N TYR A 155 3.42 7.74 15.07
CA TYR A 155 3.12 7.89 16.50
C TYR A 155 3.62 6.67 17.28
N ASP A 156 3.97 6.86 18.55
CA ASP A 156 4.28 5.76 19.47
C ASP A 156 3.01 5.13 20.07
N GLU A 157 3.18 4.14 20.96
CA GLU A 157 2.08 3.42 21.62
C GLU A 157 1.23 4.33 22.52
N LYS A 158 1.76 5.48 22.94
CA LYS A 158 1.09 6.47 23.80
C LYS A 158 0.49 7.61 22.98
N GLY A 159 0.46 7.47 21.65
CA GLY A 159 -0.06 8.48 20.74
C GLY A 159 0.85 9.69 20.55
N ARG A 160 2.09 9.67 21.05
CA ARG A 160 3.03 10.78 20.88
C ARG A 160 3.58 10.76 19.47
N ARG A 161 3.70 11.94 18.85
CA ARG A 161 4.29 12.09 17.52
C ARG A 161 5.73 11.60 17.51
N ILE A 162 6.11 10.96 16.41
CA ILE A 162 7.50 10.60 16.10
C ILE A 162 7.96 11.52 14.96
N PRO A 163 8.67 12.62 15.30
CA PRO A 163 9.31 13.50 14.32
C PRO A 163 10.08 12.72 13.26
N CYS A 164 9.95 13.15 12.01
CA CYS A 164 10.80 12.64 10.93
C CYS A 164 12.26 13.00 11.28
N PRO A 165 13.20 12.05 11.29
CA PRO A 165 14.61 12.35 11.61
C PRO A 165 15.23 13.35 10.62
N ARG A 166 14.75 13.38 9.37
CA ARG A 166 15.24 14.32 8.34
C ARG A 166 14.66 15.72 8.46
N PHE A 167 13.36 15.84 8.75
CA PHE A 167 12.63 17.11 8.68
C PHE A 167 12.14 17.64 10.03
N GLY A 168 12.37 16.92 11.13
CA GLY A 168 12.03 17.35 12.48
C GLY A 168 10.52 17.48 12.70
N HIS A 169 10.02 18.71 12.79
CA HIS A 169 8.70 19.07 13.31
C HIS A 169 7.48 18.37 12.65
N VAL A 170 7.66 17.71 11.49
CA VAL A 170 6.66 16.88 10.82
C VAL A 170 6.95 15.38 10.96
N THR A 171 5.91 14.55 10.99
CA THR A 171 6.07 13.09 10.91
C THR A 171 6.31 12.64 9.47
N CYS A 172 6.76 11.39 9.28
CA CYS A 172 6.92 10.86 7.91
C CYS A 172 5.59 10.85 7.15
N GLY A 173 4.51 10.44 7.81
CA GLY A 173 3.17 10.44 7.24
C GLY A 173 2.72 11.81 6.78
N GLU A 174 3.02 12.88 7.52
CA GLU A 174 2.61 14.25 7.16
C GLU A 174 3.28 14.75 5.87
N HIS A 175 4.60 14.61 5.74
CA HIS A 175 5.31 15.06 4.53
C HIS A 175 5.09 14.14 3.31
N ILE A 176 4.73 12.86 3.54
CA ILE A 176 4.28 11.96 2.47
C ILE A 176 2.86 12.30 2.03
N HIS A 177 1.96 12.60 2.98
CA HIS A 177 0.56 12.83 2.69
C HIS A 177 0.32 14.13 1.90
N ILE A 178 1.15 15.16 2.14
CA ILE A 178 1.05 16.42 1.40
C ILE A 178 1.54 16.29 -0.04
N GLU A 179 2.47 15.36 -0.33
CA GLU A 179 3.13 15.26 -1.64
C GLU A 179 2.17 15.08 -2.82
N PRO A 180 1.17 14.17 -2.80
CA PRO A 180 0.27 14.01 -3.95
C PRO A 180 -0.50 15.27 -4.28
N LEU A 181 -0.90 16.05 -3.27
CA LEU A 181 -1.61 17.31 -3.45
C LEU A 181 -0.68 18.35 -4.09
N LEU A 182 0.56 18.48 -3.63
CA LEU A 182 1.52 19.40 -4.23
C LEU A 182 1.95 18.93 -5.62
N PHE A 183 2.03 17.62 -5.84
CA PHE A 183 2.35 17.02 -7.13
C PHE A 183 1.34 17.39 -8.20
N GLU A 184 0.05 17.29 -7.87
CA GLU A 184 -1.05 17.66 -8.77
C GLU A 184 -1.14 19.18 -8.98
N LYS A 185 -0.90 19.98 -7.93
CA LYS A 185 -1.10 21.44 -7.99
C LYS A 185 0.08 22.21 -8.56
N PHE A 186 1.30 21.90 -8.12
CA PHE A 186 2.48 22.75 -8.31
C PHE A 186 3.63 22.02 -9.01
N MET A 187 3.62 20.67 -9.10
CA MET A 187 4.76 19.93 -9.67
C MET A 187 4.58 19.51 -11.13
N GLU A 188 3.45 19.83 -11.75
CA GLU A 188 3.19 19.60 -13.19
C GLU A 188 3.37 18.15 -13.63
N GLY A 189 3.12 17.20 -12.72
CA GLY A 189 3.30 15.79 -12.99
C GLY A 189 4.76 15.30 -12.96
N ARG A 190 5.72 16.14 -12.56
CA ARG A 190 7.16 15.81 -12.52
C ARG A 190 7.71 15.83 -11.09
N ARG A 191 8.32 14.73 -10.64
CA ARG A 191 9.00 14.63 -9.33
C ARG A 191 10.47 15.05 -9.45
N ILE A 192 10.69 16.36 -9.54
CA ILE A 192 12.02 16.97 -9.54
C ILE A 192 12.33 17.45 -8.12
N ALA A 193 13.51 17.12 -7.61
CA ALA A 193 14.00 17.52 -6.29
C ALA A 193 15.53 17.73 -6.31
N PRO A 194 16.09 18.59 -5.43
CA PRO A 194 15.36 19.50 -4.54
C PRO A 194 14.63 20.58 -5.35
N ARG A 195 13.50 21.06 -4.81
CA ARG A 195 12.67 22.12 -5.45
C ARG A 195 12.05 23.02 -4.39
N HIS A 196 12.05 24.33 -4.65
CA HIS A 196 11.54 25.35 -3.75
C HIS A 196 10.56 26.25 -4.50
N ILE A 197 9.33 26.37 -3.98
CA ILE A 197 8.25 27.10 -4.63
C ILE A 197 7.65 28.08 -3.63
N MET A 198 7.54 29.35 -4.00
CA MET A 198 6.75 30.33 -3.23
C MET A 198 5.35 30.41 -3.80
N VAL A 199 4.36 30.28 -2.91
CA VAL A 199 2.94 30.36 -3.24
C VAL A 199 2.29 31.48 -2.43
N GLU A 200 1.61 32.39 -3.13
CA GLU A 200 0.91 33.52 -2.53
C GLU A 200 -0.43 33.15 -1.87
N LEU A 201 -1.02 34.12 -1.17
CA LEU A 201 -2.28 33.94 -0.44
C LEU A 201 -3.48 33.58 -1.34
N ASP A 202 -3.43 33.96 -2.61
CA ASP A 202 -4.41 33.62 -3.64
C ASP A 202 -4.16 32.24 -4.30
N GLY A 203 -3.00 31.63 -4.01
CA GLY A 203 -2.57 30.34 -4.54
C GLY A 203 -1.72 30.41 -5.80
N SER A 204 -1.37 31.60 -6.30
CA SER A 204 -0.45 31.79 -7.42
C SER A 204 1.00 31.47 -7.03
N GLU A 205 1.79 30.99 -8.00
CA GLU A 205 3.22 30.73 -7.83
C GLU A 205 4.01 32.02 -8.14
N THR A 206 4.87 32.46 -7.22
CA THR A 206 5.76 33.62 -7.45
C THR A 206 7.07 33.20 -8.10
N TYR A 207 7.64 32.10 -7.61
CA TYR A 207 8.81 31.47 -8.20
C TYR A 207 8.77 29.97 -7.99
N ASP A 208 9.52 29.27 -8.83
CA ASP A 208 9.77 27.85 -8.76
C ASP A 208 11.23 27.60 -9.15
N VAL A 209 12.02 27.14 -8.17
CA VAL A 209 13.46 26.92 -8.32
C VAL A 209 13.75 25.43 -8.18
N MET A 210 14.31 24.85 -9.22
CA MET A 210 14.71 23.44 -9.31
C MET A 210 15.95 23.28 -10.19
N LEU A 211 16.70 22.18 -10.02
CA LEU A 211 17.88 21.85 -10.84
C LEU A 211 18.98 22.93 -10.83
N THR A 212 19.10 23.72 -9.77
CA THR A 212 20.23 24.64 -9.60
C THR A 212 21.50 23.85 -9.26
N ASN A 213 22.65 24.34 -9.71
CA ASN A 213 23.94 23.70 -9.44
C ASN A 213 24.56 24.13 -8.10
N ASP A 214 23.97 25.10 -7.41
CA ASP A 214 24.43 25.61 -6.13
C ASP A 214 23.27 25.97 -5.20
N THR A 215 23.54 26.04 -3.90
CA THR A 215 22.55 26.44 -2.88
C THR A 215 22.32 27.94 -2.80
N ALA A 216 23.31 28.75 -3.16
CA ALA A 216 23.24 30.20 -3.01
C ALA A 216 22.16 30.78 -3.92
N SER A 217 22.10 30.37 -5.19
CA SER A 217 21.07 30.75 -6.15
C SER A 217 19.64 30.43 -5.65
N VAL A 218 19.47 29.32 -4.93
CA VAL A 218 18.18 28.98 -4.31
C VAL A 218 17.83 29.96 -3.19
N PHE A 219 18.77 30.24 -2.28
CA PHE A 219 18.52 31.13 -1.16
C PHE A 219 18.40 32.60 -1.58
N ASP A 220 19.15 33.02 -2.59
CA ASP A 220 18.99 34.32 -3.25
C ASP A 220 17.55 34.48 -3.75
N LYS A 221 17.01 33.47 -4.45
CA LYS A 221 15.62 33.50 -4.93
C LYS A 221 14.60 33.49 -3.80
N VAL A 222 14.83 32.71 -2.74
CA VAL A 222 13.98 32.72 -1.55
C VAL A 222 14.03 34.10 -0.87
N GLN A 223 15.19 34.73 -0.79
CA GLN A 223 15.34 36.05 -0.19
C GLN A 223 14.73 37.16 -1.07
N GLU A 224 14.95 37.11 -2.38
CA GLU A 224 14.39 38.03 -3.36
C GLU A 224 12.86 38.01 -3.30
N GLY A 225 12.26 36.82 -3.32
CA GLY A 225 10.80 36.68 -3.32
C GLY A 225 10.13 37.26 -2.07
N ILE A 226 10.80 37.28 -0.91
CA ILE A 226 10.26 37.95 0.28
C ILE A 226 10.55 39.46 0.30
N LEU A 227 11.67 39.90 -0.25
CA LEU A 227 12.03 41.33 -0.33
C LEU A 227 11.15 42.08 -1.33
N GLN A 228 10.76 41.43 -2.42
CA GLN A 228 9.87 42.01 -3.45
C GLN A 228 8.39 41.96 -3.07
N ARG A 229 8.05 41.25 -1.99
CA ARG A 229 6.67 41.07 -1.56
C ARG A 229 6.18 42.31 -0.80
N ASP A 230 4.95 42.74 -1.10
CA ASP A 230 4.30 43.84 -0.40
C ASP A 230 4.22 43.55 1.13
N PRO A 231 4.93 44.34 1.97
CA PRO A 231 4.90 44.18 3.42
C PRO A 231 3.51 44.42 4.03
N SER A 232 2.63 45.18 3.35
CA SER A 232 1.27 45.48 3.82
C SER A 232 0.39 44.23 3.96
N LEU A 233 0.73 43.16 3.23
CA LEU A 233 0.04 41.88 3.31
C LEU A 233 0.27 41.18 4.65
N LEU A 234 1.34 41.51 5.38
CA LEU A 234 1.66 40.89 6.68
C LEU A 234 0.68 41.36 7.76
N ARG A 235 0.15 40.40 8.53
CA ARG A 235 -0.82 40.66 9.59
C ARG A 235 -0.17 40.46 10.95
N LYS A 236 -0.36 41.43 11.85
CA LYS A 236 0.04 41.30 13.25
C LYS A 236 -0.84 40.25 13.92
N VAL A 237 -0.24 39.13 14.31
CA VAL A 237 -0.92 38.06 15.05
C VAL A 237 -0.53 38.15 16.51
N ARG A 238 -1.52 38.13 17.41
CA ARG A 238 -1.29 38.17 18.86
C ARG A 238 -0.47 36.95 19.32
N GLY A 239 0.69 37.21 19.90
CA GLY A 239 1.67 36.18 20.30
C GLY A 239 1.44 35.57 21.69
N ASP A 240 0.80 36.30 22.58
CA ASP A 240 0.58 35.96 24.01
C ASP A 240 -0.62 35.04 24.29
N ARG A 241 -1.17 34.39 23.25
CA ARG A 241 -2.36 33.53 23.37
C ARG A 241 -2.16 32.46 24.45
N SER A 242 -3.18 32.31 25.30
CA SER A 242 -3.23 31.27 26.32
C SER A 242 -3.21 29.88 25.68
N ILE A 243 -2.90 28.85 26.47
CA ILE A 243 -2.87 27.48 25.97
C ILE A 243 -4.23 27.01 25.44
N PHE A 244 -5.32 27.50 26.01
CA PHE A 244 -6.68 27.16 25.59
C PHE A 244 -7.06 27.86 24.28
N GLU A 245 -6.65 29.12 24.09
CA GLU A 245 -6.84 29.82 22.81
C GLU A 245 -6.03 29.17 21.67
N LYS A 246 -4.87 28.59 22.00
CA LYS A 246 -4.02 27.87 21.03
C LYS A 246 -4.65 26.59 20.50
N ILE A 247 -5.66 26.03 21.16
CA ILE A 247 -6.38 24.82 20.69
C ILE A 247 -7.07 25.07 19.35
N ALA A 248 -7.62 26.26 19.11
CA ALA A 248 -8.26 26.60 17.84
C ALA A 248 -7.23 26.89 16.72
N SER A 249 -5.94 27.00 17.05
CA SER A 249 -4.90 27.38 16.09
C SER A 249 -4.55 26.26 15.12
N ARG A 250 -4.34 26.64 13.85
CA ARG A 250 -3.83 25.75 12.81
C ARG A 250 -2.30 25.72 12.73
N ASP A 251 -1.63 26.60 13.47
CA ASP A 251 -0.17 26.69 13.46
C ASP A 251 0.47 25.48 14.18
N ALA A 252 1.39 24.81 13.48
CA ALA A 252 2.16 23.70 14.03
C ALA A 252 2.86 24.03 15.36
N ALA A 253 3.29 25.28 15.56
CA ALA A 253 3.92 25.73 16.81
C ALA A 253 2.95 25.76 17.99
N ASP A 254 1.74 26.29 17.76
CA ASP A 254 0.69 26.34 18.78
C ASP A 254 0.22 24.93 19.13
N ARG A 255 0.06 24.05 18.13
CA ARG A 255 -0.28 22.64 18.36
C ARG A 255 0.78 21.91 19.18
N ALA A 256 2.06 22.12 18.87
CA ALA A 256 3.15 21.55 19.65
C ALA A 256 3.15 22.05 21.11
N ALA A 257 2.81 23.33 21.33
CA ALA A 257 2.65 23.87 22.68
C ALA A 257 1.48 23.20 23.44
N VAL A 258 0.33 23.01 22.77
CA VAL A 258 -0.85 22.32 23.34
C VAL A 258 -0.52 20.87 23.69
N GLU A 259 0.17 20.14 22.82
CA GLU A 259 0.64 18.78 23.10
C GLU A 259 1.60 18.72 24.29
N LYS A 260 2.56 19.66 24.35
CA LYS A 260 3.51 19.77 25.47
C LYS A 260 2.76 20.03 26.79
N ALA A 261 1.78 20.93 26.78
CA ALA A 261 0.95 21.23 27.94
C ALA A 261 0.10 20.02 28.36
N PHE A 262 -0.45 19.26 27.41
CA PHE A 262 -1.16 18.03 27.72
C PHE A 262 -0.23 16.99 28.35
N LEU A 263 0.98 16.78 27.81
CA LEU A 263 1.92 15.79 28.33
C LEU A 263 2.44 16.14 29.72
N GLY A 264 2.74 17.42 29.98
CA GLY A 264 3.25 17.91 31.28
C GLY A 264 2.17 18.26 32.29
N GLY A 265 0.90 18.35 31.88
CA GLY A 265 -0.21 18.76 32.74
C GLY A 265 -0.69 17.67 33.70
N ASP A 266 -1.31 18.11 34.80
CA ASP A 266 -2.06 17.27 35.72
C ASP A 266 -3.35 16.72 35.07
N LYS A 267 -4.06 15.84 35.79
CA LYS A 267 -5.29 15.22 35.29
C LYS A 267 -6.37 16.25 34.94
N ASN A 268 -6.51 17.32 35.73
CA ASN A 268 -7.50 18.36 35.50
C ASN A 268 -7.18 19.20 34.26
N THR A 269 -5.91 19.57 34.06
CA THR A 269 -5.45 20.29 32.86
C THR A 269 -5.69 19.46 31.61
N LYS A 270 -5.29 18.18 31.62
CA LYS A 270 -5.54 17.24 30.51
C LYS A 270 -7.02 17.16 30.14
N ARG A 271 -7.90 17.05 31.15
CA ARG A 271 -9.35 17.05 30.98
C ARG A 271 -9.85 18.34 30.33
N LYS A 272 -9.46 19.50 30.86
CA LYS A 272 -9.87 20.82 30.33
C LYS A 272 -9.40 21.03 28.89
N LEU A 273 -8.20 20.58 28.54
CA LEU A 273 -7.69 20.66 27.16
C LEU A 273 -8.54 19.82 26.19
N LEU A 274 -8.94 18.60 26.56
CA LEU A 274 -9.81 17.76 25.74
C LEU A 274 -11.24 18.33 25.63
N GLU A 275 -11.77 18.91 26.70
CA GLU A 275 -13.08 19.59 26.69
C GLU A 275 -13.06 20.82 25.78
N ALA A 276 -12.00 21.63 25.86
CA ALA A 276 -11.81 22.76 24.95
C ALA A 276 -11.61 22.31 23.50
N ALA A 277 -10.93 21.19 23.25
CA ALA A 277 -10.83 20.61 21.91
C ALA A 277 -12.19 20.17 21.37
N ARG A 278 -13.02 19.53 22.19
CA ARG A 278 -14.40 19.15 21.84
C ARG A 278 -15.27 20.35 21.48
N ALA A 279 -15.14 21.47 22.22
CA ALA A 279 -15.84 22.70 21.90
C ALA A 279 -15.44 23.29 20.53
N ASN A 280 -14.23 23.01 20.05
CA ASN A 280 -13.68 23.48 18.78
C ASN A 280 -13.86 22.44 17.65
N LYS A 281 -15.08 21.94 17.42
CA LYS A 281 -15.40 20.80 16.51
C LYS A 281 -14.72 20.82 15.13
N ALA A 282 -14.60 22.00 14.50
CA ALA A 282 -13.98 22.14 13.18
C ALA A 282 -12.44 22.20 13.21
N ALA A 283 -11.86 22.69 14.33
CA ALA A 283 -10.44 23.02 14.45
C ALA A 283 -9.67 22.24 15.54
N ALA A 284 -10.34 21.31 16.22
CA ALA A 284 -9.77 20.48 17.27
C ALA A 284 -8.41 19.87 16.83
N PRO A 285 -7.33 20.06 17.61
CA PRO A 285 -6.03 19.48 17.29
C PRO A 285 -6.12 17.96 17.38
N VAL A 286 -6.04 17.28 16.23
CA VAL A 286 -6.14 15.82 16.15
C VAL A 286 -5.07 15.14 16.99
N ASP A 287 -3.87 15.71 17.07
CA ASP A 287 -2.77 15.19 17.88
C ASP A 287 -3.05 15.26 19.39
N LEU A 288 -3.75 16.29 19.86
CA LEU A 288 -4.22 16.37 21.25
C LEU A 288 -5.26 15.28 21.52
N LEU A 289 -6.23 15.10 20.62
CA LEU A 289 -7.24 14.04 20.75
C LEU A 289 -6.58 12.65 20.73
N ARG A 290 -5.52 12.47 19.93
CA ARG A 290 -4.75 11.24 19.88
C ARG A 290 -4.06 10.95 21.21
N LEU A 291 -3.39 11.93 21.81
CA LEU A 291 -2.79 11.78 23.14
C LEU A 291 -3.84 11.38 24.19
N GLY A 292 -5.04 11.97 24.10
CA GLY A 292 -6.17 11.58 24.94
C GLY A 292 -6.67 10.16 24.69
N LEU A 293 -6.74 9.73 23.43
CA LEU A 293 -7.25 8.41 22.99
C LEU A 293 -6.33 7.23 23.31
N PHE A 294 -5.02 7.49 23.43
CA PHE A 294 -3.99 6.49 23.77
C PHE A 294 -3.46 6.68 25.20
N SER A 295 -4.17 7.45 26.03
CA SER A 295 -3.87 7.58 27.44
C SER A 295 -4.12 6.26 28.17
N LEU A 296 -3.40 6.00 29.27
CA LEU A 296 -3.76 4.90 30.17
C LEU A 296 -4.96 5.26 31.06
N ASP A 297 -5.34 6.54 31.12
CA ASP A 297 -6.51 7.02 31.84
C ASP A 297 -7.77 6.81 30.99
N SER A 298 -8.66 5.92 31.44
CA SER A 298 -9.92 5.59 30.76
C SER A 298 -10.86 6.78 30.58
N GLU A 299 -10.84 7.76 31.50
CA GLU A 299 -11.67 8.96 31.41
C GLU A 299 -11.17 9.91 30.32
N LEU A 300 -9.84 10.09 30.21
CA LEU A 300 -9.25 10.86 29.10
C LEU A 300 -9.53 10.19 27.75
N ASN A 301 -9.46 8.87 27.68
CA ASN A 301 -9.80 8.09 26.49
C ASN A 301 -11.26 8.32 26.05
N LYS A 302 -12.21 8.26 26.99
CA LYS A 302 -13.64 8.51 26.71
C LYS A 302 -13.86 9.95 26.22
N LYS A 303 -13.23 10.94 26.86
CA LYS A 303 -13.35 12.36 26.45
C LYS A 303 -12.78 12.62 25.06
N ALA A 304 -11.65 12.01 24.72
CA ALA A 304 -11.09 12.08 23.37
C ALA A 304 -12.04 11.46 22.33
N ARG A 305 -12.66 10.31 22.62
CA ARG A 305 -13.67 9.70 21.72
C ARG A 305 -14.93 10.56 21.60
N ALA A 306 -15.41 11.17 22.68
CA ALA A 306 -16.54 12.10 22.63
C ALA A 306 -16.23 13.31 21.74
N ALA A 307 -15.01 13.87 21.83
CA ALA A 307 -14.56 14.92 20.94
C ALA A 307 -14.50 14.46 19.46
N LEU A 308 -14.04 13.23 19.21
CA LEU A 308 -14.02 12.65 17.86
C LEU A 308 -15.42 12.47 17.30
N ILE A 309 -16.40 12.02 18.09
CA ILE A 309 -17.80 11.87 17.67
C ILE A 309 -18.38 13.23 17.20
N GLU A 310 -18.04 14.31 17.90
CA GLU A 310 -18.51 15.66 17.58
C GLU A 310 -17.69 16.37 16.51
N SER A 311 -16.54 15.82 16.11
CA SER A 311 -15.64 16.46 15.15
C SER A 311 -16.32 16.68 13.78
N GLU A 312 -16.01 17.84 13.20
CA GLU A 312 -16.37 18.23 11.83
C GLU A 312 -15.14 18.27 10.92
N SER A 313 -13.93 18.13 11.51
CA SER A 313 -12.69 18.24 10.77
C SER A 313 -12.39 17.00 9.92
N PRO A 314 -12.09 17.16 8.61
CA PRO A 314 -11.57 16.07 7.77
C PRO A 314 -10.24 15.47 8.27
N GLN A 315 -9.47 16.22 9.07
CA GLN A 315 -8.22 15.74 9.66
C GLN A 315 -8.47 14.64 10.71
N ALA A 316 -9.67 14.59 11.32
CA ALA A 316 -10.00 13.59 12.33
C ALA A 316 -10.24 12.19 11.76
N VAL A 317 -10.41 12.04 10.44
CA VAL A 317 -10.81 10.79 9.77
C VAL A 317 -9.88 9.63 10.08
N ASP A 318 -8.56 9.87 10.04
CA ASP A 318 -7.57 8.84 10.35
C ASP A 318 -7.61 8.42 11.82
N LEU A 319 -7.79 9.39 12.73
CA LEU A 319 -7.88 9.11 14.16
C LEU A 319 -9.19 8.40 14.53
N ILE A 320 -10.30 8.72 13.86
CA ILE A 320 -11.56 7.97 14.00
C ILE A 320 -11.37 6.52 13.53
N SER A 321 -10.71 6.30 12.40
CA SER A 321 -10.39 4.95 11.92
C SER A 321 -9.54 4.17 12.93
N GLU A 322 -8.61 4.83 13.62
CA GLU A 322 -7.83 4.22 14.70
C GLU A 322 -8.67 3.93 15.96
N ALA A 323 -9.53 4.86 16.38
CA ALA A 323 -10.45 4.65 17.49
C ALA A 323 -11.37 3.45 17.26
N LEU A 324 -11.84 3.25 16.02
CA LEU A 324 -12.66 2.11 15.62
C LEU A 324 -11.93 0.76 15.74
N ARG A 325 -10.59 0.74 15.85
CA ARG A 325 -9.82 -0.49 16.08
C ARG A 325 -9.90 -0.97 17.52
N ALA A 326 -10.09 -0.07 18.46
CA ALA A 326 -10.15 -0.40 19.88
C ALA A 326 -11.42 -1.22 20.23
N PRO A 327 -11.37 -2.00 21.31
CA PRO A 327 -12.57 -2.60 21.90
C PRO A 327 -13.41 -1.52 22.57
N ILE A 328 -14.34 -0.95 21.82
CA ILE A 328 -15.34 0.04 22.27
C ILE A 328 -16.75 -0.54 22.16
N SER A 329 -17.72 0.08 22.85
CA SER A 329 -19.11 -0.37 22.79
C SER A 329 -19.69 -0.28 21.37
N ALA A 330 -20.75 -1.05 21.10
CA ALA A 330 -21.44 -1.00 19.81
C ALA A 330 -22.04 0.40 19.55
N GLU A 331 -22.55 1.06 20.59
CA GLU A 331 -23.10 2.41 20.52
C GLU A 331 -22.03 3.46 20.17
N GLU A 332 -20.90 3.48 20.88
CA GLU A 332 -19.78 4.40 20.57
C GLU A 332 -19.26 4.17 19.15
N ARG A 333 -19.16 2.91 18.73
CA ARG A 333 -18.75 2.52 17.37
C ARG A 333 -19.71 3.08 16.33
N SER A 334 -21.01 2.94 16.56
CA SER A 334 -22.02 3.44 15.64
C SER A 334 -21.94 4.97 15.49
N LYS A 335 -21.79 5.69 16.61
CA LYS A 335 -21.62 7.15 16.60
C LYS A 335 -20.37 7.59 15.83
N LEU A 336 -19.23 6.92 15.98
CA LEU A 336 -18.02 7.22 15.20
C LEU A 336 -18.20 6.97 13.69
N ILE A 337 -18.97 5.94 13.31
CA ILE A 337 -19.30 5.66 11.90
C ILE A 337 -20.26 6.73 11.34
N GLU A 338 -21.20 7.22 12.15
CA GLU A 338 -22.06 8.36 11.80
C GLU A 338 -21.24 9.63 11.58
N THR A 339 -20.25 9.89 12.44
CA THR A 339 -19.30 11.00 12.23
C THR A 339 -18.56 10.88 10.90
N LEU A 340 -18.06 9.69 10.55
CA LEU A 340 -17.45 9.45 9.23
C LEU A 340 -18.44 9.71 8.08
N THR A 341 -19.73 9.39 8.28
CA THR A 341 -20.79 9.68 7.30
C THR A 341 -20.94 11.19 7.12
N ARG A 342 -21.02 11.96 8.21
CA ARG A 342 -21.13 13.42 8.19
C ARG A 342 -19.92 14.07 7.51
N ILE A 343 -18.70 13.71 7.92
CA ILE A 343 -17.46 14.21 7.30
C ILE A 343 -17.35 13.75 5.83
N GLY A 344 -17.99 12.63 5.48
CA GLY A 344 -18.07 12.09 4.13
C GLY A 344 -18.66 13.05 3.09
N ALA A 345 -19.41 14.08 3.50
CA ALA A 345 -19.89 15.14 2.62
C ALA A 345 -18.74 15.96 1.98
N VAL A 346 -17.61 16.09 2.68
CA VAL A 346 -16.45 16.88 2.23
C VAL A 346 -15.16 16.06 2.10
N SER A 347 -15.19 14.77 2.46
CA SER A 347 -14.03 13.87 2.42
C SER A 347 -14.39 12.51 1.80
N ALA A 348 -13.86 12.26 0.60
CA ALA A 348 -14.02 10.97 -0.09
C ALA A 348 -13.50 9.79 0.75
N LYS A 349 -12.44 10.01 1.53
CA LYS A 349 -11.87 9.02 2.46
C LYS A 349 -12.85 8.69 3.59
N ALA A 350 -13.46 9.69 4.22
CA ALA A 350 -14.45 9.48 5.28
C ALA A 350 -15.69 8.76 4.75
N LYS A 351 -16.18 9.16 3.56
CA LYS A 351 -17.29 8.49 2.87
C LYS A 351 -16.99 7.00 2.64
N THR A 352 -15.80 6.70 2.11
CA THR A 352 -15.34 5.32 1.89
C THR A 352 -15.30 4.53 3.19
N LEU A 353 -14.65 5.06 4.24
CA LEU A 353 -14.55 4.40 5.54
C LEU A 353 -15.91 4.13 6.19
N SER A 354 -16.85 5.08 6.09
CA SER A 354 -18.23 4.88 6.59
C SER A 354 -18.91 3.71 5.89
N VAL A 355 -18.93 3.69 4.55
CA VAL A 355 -19.53 2.61 3.76
C VAL A 355 -18.90 1.26 4.10
N VAL A 356 -17.57 1.22 4.24
CA VAL A 356 -16.83 0.01 4.58
C VAL A 356 -17.22 -0.50 5.97
N HIS A 357 -17.20 0.37 6.99
CA HIS A 357 -17.52 -0.03 8.36
C HIS A 357 -18.98 -0.46 8.52
N LYS A 358 -19.94 0.21 7.86
CA LYS A 358 -21.34 -0.24 7.82
C LYS A 358 -21.48 -1.59 7.12
N GLY A 359 -20.73 -1.81 6.03
CA GLY A 359 -20.68 -3.09 5.33
C GLY A 359 -20.13 -4.22 6.19
N MET A 360 -19.13 -3.95 7.05
CA MET A 360 -18.56 -4.95 7.98
C MET A 360 -19.54 -5.40 9.08
N THR A 361 -20.51 -4.57 9.45
CA THR A 361 -21.44 -4.86 10.55
C THR A 361 -22.82 -5.31 10.08
N SER A 362 -23.13 -5.15 8.80
CA SER A 362 -24.43 -5.53 8.23
C SER A 362 -24.51 -7.03 7.96
N LYS A 363 -25.70 -7.62 8.05
CA LYS A 363 -25.96 -8.97 7.52
C LYS A 363 -26.13 -8.90 6.01
N SER A 364 -25.56 -9.88 5.29
CA SER A 364 -25.78 -9.98 3.84
C SER A 364 -27.20 -10.45 3.55
N LYS A 365 -27.85 -9.83 2.55
CA LYS A 365 -29.13 -10.32 1.99
C LYS A 365 -28.94 -11.37 0.89
N THR A 366 -27.71 -11.53 0.41
CA THR A 366 -27.36 -12.45 -0.68
C THR A 366 -26.69 -13.72 -0.16
N VAL A 367 -25.96 -13.63 0.94
CA VAL A 367 -25.12 -14.71 1.47
C VAL A 367 -25.53 -15.01 2.90
N ASP A 368 -26.19 -16.14 3.10
CA ASP A 368 -26.53 -16.64 4.42
C ASP A 368 -25.31 -17.29 5.09
N VAL A 369 -24.52 -16.48 5.80
CA VAL A 369 -23.27 -16.93 6.44
C VAL A 369 -23.53 -18.04 7.46
N GLU A 370 -24.64 -17.99 8.18
CA GLU A 370 -24.94 -18.94 9.27
C GLU A 370 -25.27 -20.32 8.68
N ASN A 371 -26.14 -20.37 7.67
CA ASN A 371 -26.48 -21.62 6.98
C ASN A 371 -25.28 -22.18 6.21
N TRP A 372 -24.54 -21.35 5.48
CA TRP A 372 -23.32 -21.80 4.79
C TRP A 372 -22.26 -22.30 5.77
N ALA A 373 -22.01 -21.58 6.88
CA ALA A 373 -21.00 -22.00 7.86
C ALA A 373 -21.35 -23.34 8.51
N THR A 374 -22.63 -23.56 8.81
CA THR A 374 -23.13 -24.85 9.32
C THR A 374 -22.96 -25.95 8.27
N ALA A 375 -23.34 -25.67 7.04
CA ALA A 375 -23.30 -26.64 5.95
C ALA A 375 -21.87 -27.04 5.54
N VAL A 376 -20.87 -26.17 5.73
CA VAL A 376 -19.46 -26.49 5.45
C VAL A 376 -18.68 -26.99 6.67
N ALA A 377 -19.26 -26.93 7.88
CA ALA A 377 -18.59 -27.35 9.10
C ALA A 377 -18.28 -28.86 9.12
N GLY A 378 -17.17 -29.23 9.75
CA GLY A 378 -16.78 -30.63 10.03
C GLY A 378 -16.59 -31.54 8.81
N GLY A 379 -16.59 -31.01 7.59
CA GLY A 379 -16.42 -31.82 6.37
C GLY A 379 -14.98 -32.20 6.10
N SER A 380 -14.74 -33.49 5.86
CA SER A 380 -13.49 -33.95 5.23
C SER A 380 -13.55 -33.69 3.72
N TYR A 381 -12.37 -33.61 3.09
CA TYR A 381 -12.25 -33.52 1.64
C TYR A 381 -12.63 -34.89 1.04
N PRO A 382 -13.70 -35.01 0.23
CA PRO A 382 -13.96 -36.27 -0.47
C PRO A 382 -12.84 -36.52 -1.48
N ALA A 383 -12.34 -37.76 -1.54
CA ALA A 383 -11.28 -38.10 -2.49
C ALA A 383 -11.67 -37.67 -3.92
N PRO A 384 -10.75 -37.03 -4.68
CA PRO A 384 -11.09 -36.54 -6.00
C PRO A 384 -11.36 -37.74 -6.90
N LYS A 385 -12.47 -37.69 -7.67
CA LYS A 385 -12.76 -38.72 -8.69
C LYS A 385 -11.59 -38.82 -9.66
N THR A 386 -11.24 -40.03 -10.06
CA THR A 386 -10.15 -40.20 -11.03
C THR A 386 -10.59 -39.66 -12.39
N ARG A 387 -9.63 -39.27 -13.23
CA ARG A 387 -9.92 -38.87 -14.61
C ARG A 387 -10.68 -39.97 -15.37
N LEU A 388 -10.35 -41.24 -15.12
CA LEU A 388 -11.02 -42.37 -15.78
C LEU A 388 -12.50 -42.44 -15.37
N ASP A 389 -12.82 -42.25 -14.09
CA ASP A 389 -14.21 -42.25 -13.61
C ASP A 389 -15.00 -41.09 -14.22
N LEU A 390 -14.37 -39.91 -14.34
CA LEU A 390 -14.98 -38.75 -14.98
C LEU A 390 -15.23 -38.99 -16.47
N SER A 391 -14.28 -39.60 -17.19
CA SER A 391 -14.44 -39.94 -18.61
C SER A 391 -15.55 -40.96 -18.83
N LYS A 392 -15.61 -42.02 -18.01
CA LYS A 392 -16.70 -43.01 -18.06
C LYS A 392 -18.05 -42.33 -17.80
N ARG A 393 -18.13 -41.46 -16.80
CA ARG A 393 -19.37 -40.73 -16.49
C ARG A 393 -19.81 -39.83 -17.62
N ILE A 394 -18.88 -39.15 -18.30
CA ILE A 394 -19.22 -38.34 -19.47
C ILE A 394 -19.81 -39.23 -20.56
N SER A 395 -19.18 -40.35 -20.91
CA SER A 395 -19.70 -41.26 -21.94
C SER A 395 -21.10 -41.80 -21.60
N GLU A 396 -21.33 -42.23 -20.35
CA GLU A 396 -22.65 -42.70 -19.89
C GLU A 396 -23.73 -41.63 -20.04
N VAL A 397 -23.43 -40.40 -19.61
CA VAL A 397 -24.41 -39.31 -19.60
C VAL A 397 -24.62 -38.76 -21.01
N ASP A 398 -23.58 -38.75 -21.84
CA ASP A 398 -23.66 -38.35 -23.25
C ASP A 398 -24.57 -39.30 -24.03
N SER A 399 -24.46 -40.62 -23.82
CA SER A 399 -25.41 -41.61 -24.38
C SER A 399 -26.85 -41.34 -23.93
N ARG A 400 -27.08 -41.06 -22.64
CA ARG A 400 -28.42 -40.70 -22.13
C ARG A 400 -28.97 -39.42 -22.75
N VAL A 401 -28.13 -38.41 -22.96
CA VAL A 401 -28.53 -37.15 -23.62
C VAL A 401 -28.83 -37.39 -25.11
N ALA A 402 -28.13 -38.32 -25.77
CA ALA A 402 -28.42 -38.69 -27.15
C ALA A 402 -29.78 -39.39 -27.28
N GLU A 403 -30.11 -40.29 -26.34
CA GLU A 403 -31.40 -41.00 -26.29
C GLU A 403 -32.56 -40.07 -25.89
N ALA A 404 -32.33 -39.16 -24.94
CA ALA A 404 -33.32 -38.20 -24.44
C ALA A 404 -32.80 -36.75 -24.49
N PRO A 405 -32.77 -36.10 -25.68
CA PRO A 405 -32.18 -34.76 -25.84
C PRO A 405 -32.89 -33.63 -25.07
N GLN A 406 -34.08 -33.92 -24.55
CA GLN A 406 -34.91 -33.00 -23.75
C GLN A 406 -34.78 -33.24 -22.23
N ASP A 407 -34.01 -34.25 -21.79
CA ASP A 407 -33.75 -34.50 -20.38
C ASP A 407 -32.80 -33.41 -19.82
N LYS A 408 -33.41 -32.41 -19.19
CA LYS A 408 -32.71 -31.31 -18.54
C LYS A 408 -31.76 -31.77 -17.43
N ALA A 409 -32.07 -32.86 -16.72
CA ALA A 409 -31.22 -33.36 -15.65
C ALA A 409 -29.96 -34.02 -16.21
N ALA A 410 -30.10 -34.84 -17.26
CA ALA A 410 -28.97 -35.43 -17.97
C ALA A 410 -28.06 -34.36 -18.60
N LEU A 411 -28.63 -33.29 -19.16
CA LEU A 411 -27.84 -32.18 -19.71
C LEU A 411 -27.03 -31.42 -18.64
N ILE A 412 -27.61 -31.18 -17.46
CA ILE A 412 -26.86 -30.58 -16.34
C ILE A 412 -25.79 -31.51 -15.82
N GLU A 413 -26.07 -32.81 -15.76
CA GLU A 413 -25.09 -33.80 -15.38
C GLU A 413 -23.92 -33.87 -16.37
N LEU A 414 -24.19 -33.81 -17.67
CA LEU A 414 -23.17 -33.74 -18.71
C LEU A 414 -22.33 -32.48 -18.53
N ALA A 415 -22.98 -31.33 -18.33
CA ALA A 415 -22.29 -30.06 -18.11
C ALA A 415 -21.33 -30.10 -16.90
N ARG A 416 -21.79 -30.66 -15.78
CA ARG A 416 -20.99 -30.82 -14.55
C ARG A 416 -19.83 -31.78 -14.74
N SER A 417 -20.06 -32.89 -15.46
CA SER A 417 -19.03 -33.90 -15.71
C SER A 417 -17.95 -33.37 -16.66
N SER A 418 -18.34 -32.67 -17.72
CA SER A 418 -17.44 -31.97 -18.64
C SER A 418 -16.64 -30.87 -17.92
N LEU A 419 -17.27 -30.12 -17.02
CA LEU A 419 -16.54 -29.16 -16.18
C LEU A 419 -15.52 -29.87 -15.27
N ALA A 420 -15.93 -30.94 -14.59
CA ALA A 420 -15.07 -31.67 -13.66
C ALA A 420 -13.83 -32.24 -14.35
N ILE A 421 -13.95 -32.79 -15.56
CA ILE A 421 -12.79 -33.24 -16.33
C ILE A 421 -11.93 -32.07 -16.79
N ALA A 422 -12.52 -30.93 -17.18
CA ALA A 422 -11.77 -29.77 -17.65
C ALA A 422 -10.82 -29.21 -16.57
N VAL A 423 -11.27 -29.19 -15.31
CA VAL A 423 -10.51 -28.64 -14.17
C VAL A 423 -9.65 -29.68 -13.44
N HIS A 424 -9.72 -30.95 -13.85
CA HIS A 424 -8.94 -32.02 -13.24
C HIS A 424 -7.43 -31.82 -13.51
N PRO A 425 -6.53 -31.91 -12.50
CA PRO A 425 -5.10 -31.60 -12.66
C PRO A 425 -4.36 -32.43 -13.71
N LYS A 426 -4.83 -33.66 -13.97
CA LYS A 426 -4.26 -34.59 -14.98
C LYS A 426 -4.88 -34.43 -16.39
N THR A 427 -5.68 -33.40 -16.63
CA THR A 427 -6.25 -33.14 -17.96
C THR A 427 -5.23 -32.42 -18.83
N ALA A 428 -4.96 -32.96 -20.02
CA ALA A 428 -3.98 -32.37 -20.91
C ALA A 428 -4.47 -30.99 -21.38
N PRO A 429 -3.60 -29.96 -21.47
CA PRO A 429 -4.00 -28.59 -21.80
C PRO A 429 -4.84 -28.47 -23.08
N LYS A 430 -4.58 -29.30 -24.10
CA LYS A 430 -5.33 -29.33 -25.36
C LYS A 430 -6.81 -29.71 -25.20
N TRP A 431 -7.16 -30.46 -24.14
CA TRP A 431 -8.52 -30.94 -23.89
C TRP A 431 -9.31 -30.05 -22.92
N VAL A 432 -8.66 -29.13 -22.22
CA VAL A 432 -9.33 -28.23 -21.27
C VAL A 432 -10.37 -27.36 -21.97
N LYS A 433 -10.01 -26.70 -23.08
CA LYS A 433 -10.91 -25.79 -23.80
C LYS A 433 -12.15 -26.50 -24.39
N PRO A 434 -12.04 -27.64 -25.09
CA PRO A 434 -13.20 -28.41 -25.55
C PRO A 434 -14.17 -28.76 -24.42
N HIS A 435 -13.68 -29.34 -23.32
CA HIS A 435 -14.55 -29.73 -22.21
C HIS A 435 -15.25 -28.54 -21.54
N LEU A 436 -14.60 -27.37 -21.48
CA LEU A 436 -15.25 -26.14 -21.01
C LEU A 436 -16.36 -25.70 -21.99
N ALA A 437 -16.13 -25.81 -23.30
CA ALA A 437 -17.14 -25.50 -24.30
C ALA A 437 -18.34 -26.45 -24.19
N ASP A 438 -18.10 -27.76 -24.03
CA ASP A 438 -19.13 -28.77 -23.83
C ASP A 438 -19.94 -28.48 -22.57
N ALA A 439 -19.28 -28.12 -21.47
CA ALA A 439 -19.93 -27.74 -20.22
C ALA A 439 -20.85 -26.52 -20.40
N ILE A 440 -20.40 -25.50 -21.13
CA ILE A 440 -21.18 -24.30 -21.43
C ILE A 440 -22.38 -24.65 -22.31
N LEU A 441 -22.17 -25.40 -23.39
CA LEU A 441 -23.22 -25.76 -24.35
C LEU A 441 -24.31 -26.60 -23.68
N ALA A 442 -23.95 -27.65 -22.95
CA ALA A 442 -24.89 -28.52 -22.24
C ALA A 442 -25.67 -27.73 -21.17
N GLY A 443 -24.99 -26.86 -20.40
CA GLY A 443 -25.61 -26.03 -19.39
C GLY A 443 -26.63 -25.02 -19.96
N LEU A 444 -26.28 -24.33 -21.06
CA LEU A 444 -27.19 -23.41 -21.74
C LEU A 444 -28.37 -24.13 -22.40
N LYS A 445 -28.16 -25.34 -22.95
CA LYS A 445 -29.23 -26.16 -23.50
C LYS A 445 -30.21 -26.58 -22.41
N ALA A 446 -29.72 -27.03 -21.26
CA ALA A 446 -30.57 -27.35 -20.11
C ALA A 446 -31.37 -26.13 -19.62
N GLU A 447 -30.74 -24.95 -19.55
CA GLU A 447 -31.42 -23.70 -19.18
C GLU A 447 -32.55 -23.36 -20.15
N LYS A 448 -32.31 -23.47 -21.46
CA LYS A 448 -33.34 -23.25 -22.49
C LYS A 448 -34.52 -24.20 -22.34
N LEU A 449 -34.30 -25.39 -21.80
CA LEU A 449 -35.33 -26.39 -21.47
C LEU A 449 -35.94 -26.20 -20.06
N GLY A 450 -35.65 -25.09 -19.41
CA GLY A 450 -36.25 -24.71 -18.13
C GLY A 450 -35.53 -25.24 -16.89
N ALA A 451 -34.30 -25.77 -17.02
CA ALA A 451 -33.45 -25.98 -15.84
C ALA A 451 -33.11 -24.62 -15.21
N LYS A 452 -33.19 -24.53 -13.88
CA LYS A 452 -32.92 -23.30 -13.11
C LYS A 452 -32.20 -23.63 -11.81
N GLY A 453 -31.73 -22.59 -11.12
CA GLY A 453 -31.16 -22.70 -9.79
C GLY A 453 -29.67 -23.07 -9.79
N TRP A 454 -29.19 -23.45 -8.62
CA TRP A 454 -27.76 -23.63 -8.35
C TRP A 454 -27.03 -24.49 -9.39
N PRO A 455 -27.47 -25.70 -9.76
CA PRO A 455 -26.69 -26.58 -10.64
C PRO A 455 -26.37 -25.96 -12.00
N VAL A 456 -27.29 -25.17 -12.56
CA VAL A 456 -27.11 -24.48 -13.86
C VAL A 456 -26.13 -23.33 -13.72
N ASP A 457 -26.42 -22.39 -12.82
CA ASP A 457 -25.67 -21.15 -12.68
C ASP A 457 -24.26 -21.40 -12.13
N ALA A 458 -24.08 -22.33 -11.19
CA ALA A 458 -22.77 -22.71 -10.66
C ALA A 458 -21.87 -23.29 -11.76
N THR A 459 -22.39 -24.24 -12.54
CA THR A 459 -21.62 -24.91 -13.61
C THR A 459 -21.23 -23.90 -14.69
N LEU A 460 -22.17 -23.07 -15.13
CA LEU A 460 -21.89 -22.03 -16.13
C LEU A 460 -20.92 -20.97 -15.58
N ALA A 461 -21.04 -20.55 -14.32
CA ALA A 461 -20.14 -19.58 -13.71
C ALA A 461 -18.69 -20.05 -13.78
N VAL A 462 -18.43 -21.28 -13.34
CA VAL A 462 -17.08 -21.84 -13.31
C VAL A 462 -16.58 -22.13 -14.73
N ALA A 463 -17.41 -22.67 -15.61
CA ALA A 463 -17.01 -22.93 -16.99
C ALA A 463 -16.63 -21.63 -17.73
N TYR A 464 -17.43 -20.57 -17.61
CA TYR A 464 -17.11 -19.26 -18.17
C TYR A 464 -15.84 -18.65 -17.56
N TRP A 465 -15.61 -18.85 -16.26
CA TRP A 465 -14.41 -18.35 -15.59
C TRP A 465 -13.14 -18.95 -16.20
N TYR A 466 -13.08 -20.28 -16.30
CA TYR A 466 -11.93 -20.98 -16.87
C TYR A 466 -11.81 -20.82 -18.39
N SER A 467 -12.89 -20.48 -19.09
CA SER A 467 -12.85 -20.13 -20.52
C SER A 467 -12.43 -18.66 -20.76
N GLY A 468 -12.20 -17.86 -19.72
CA GLY A 468 -11.82 -16.45 -19.83
C GLY A 468 -12.99 -15.46 -20.01
N GLN A 469 -14.24 -15.93 -19.98
CA GLN A 469 -15.46 -15.14 -20.12
C GLN A 469 -15.93 -14.56 -18.78
N LYS A 470 -15.12 -13.68 -18.19
CA LYS A 470 -15.28 -13.26 -16.79
C LYS A 470 -16.59 -12.53 -16.48
N LEU A 471 -17.14 -11.74 -17.40
CA LEU A 471 -18.38 -11.00 -17.16
C LEU A 471 -19.56 -11.95 -17.01
N GLN A 472 -19.67 -12.93 -17.91
CA GLN A 472 -20.68 -14.00 -17.83
C GLN A 472 -20.51 -14.83 -16.55
N ALA A 473 -19.26 -15.17 -16.19
CA ALA A 473 -18.97 -15.88 -14.95
C ALA A 473 -19.48 -15.14 -13.71
N PHE A 474 -19.27 -13.81 -13.65
CA PHE A 474 -19.74 -12.98 -12.54
C PHE A 474 -21.26 -12.89 -12.43
N GLU A 475 -21.95 -12.79 -13.56
CA GLU A 475 -23.42 -12.79 -13.58
C GLU A 475 -23.96 -14.12 -13.06
N ARG A 476 -23.44 -15.23 -13.58
CA ARG A 476 -23.84 -16.59 -13.19
C ARG A 476 -23.55 -16.87 -11.72
N ALA A 477 -22.37 -16.53 -11.22
CA ALA A 477 -22.05 -16.70 -9.80
C ALA A 477 -22.99 -15.87 -8.90
N SER A 478 -23.42 -14.69 -9.36
CA SER A 478 -24.38 -13.86 -8.61
C SER A 478 -25.77 -14.49 -8.52
N LYS A 479 -26.22 -15.17 -9.58
CA LYS A 479 -27.49 -15.92 -9.58
C LYS A 479 -27.40 -17.17 -8.70
N ALA A 480 -26.31 -17.93 -8.81
CA ALA A 480 -26.08 -19.13 -8.02
C ALA A 480 -26.13 -18.84 -6.50
N MET A 481 -25.52 -17.75 -6.05
CA MET A 481 -25.46 -17.40 -4.63
C MET A 481 -26.81 -17.14 -3.93
N GLN A 482 -27.92 -17.10 -4.67
CA GLN A 482 -29.26 -16.93 -4.09
C GLN A 482 -29.79 -18.19 -3.37
N ALA A 483 -29.15 -19.34 -3.55
CA ALA A 483 -29.53 -20.60 -2.89
C ALA A 483 -28.30 -21.32 -2.31
N LEU A 484 -28.54 -22.16 -1.31
CA LEU A 484 -27.52 -23.10 -0.80
C LEU A 484 -27.47 -24.33 -1.73
N PRO A 485 -26.28 -24.78 -2.17
CA PRO A 485 -26.15 -26.04 -2.91
C PRO A 485 -26.43 -27.27 -2.07
N ASP A 486 -26.83 -28.35 -2.75
CA ASP A 486 -26.95 -29.69 -2.15
C ASP A 486 -25.58 -30.25 -1.69
N ASP A 487 -24.49 -29.84 -2.35
CA ASP A 487 -23.11 -30.16 -1.97
C ASP A 487 -22.29 -28.88 -1.66
N PRO A 488 -22.52 -28.28 -0.48
CA PRO A 488 -21.86 -27.05 -0.06
C PRO A 488 -20.37 -27.24 0.23
N LYS A 489 -19.90 -28.49 0.34
CA LYS A 489 -18.50 -28.82 0.63
C LYS A 489 -17.68 -29.07 -0.63
N SER A 490 -18.30 -29.16 -1.80
CA SER A 490 -17.60 -29.41 -3.07
C SER A 490 -16.60 -28.31 -3.46
N TRP A 491 -15.63 -28.70 -4.30
CA TRP A 491 -14.76 -27.74 -4.97
C TRP A 491 -15.55 -26.72 -5.81
N ASN A 492 -16.63 -27.15 -6.46
CA ASN A 492 -17.46 -26.29 -7.29
C ASN A 492 -18.12 -25.17 -6.46
N SER A 493 -18.62 -25.52 -5.27
CA SER A 493 -19.19 -24.55 -4.32
C SER A 493 -18.16 -23.52 -3.87
N MET A 494 -16.94 -23.94 -3.56
CA MET A 494 -15.83 -23.03 -3.29
C MET A 494 -15.53 -22.11 -4.49
N ALA A 495 -15.44 -22.67 -5.70
CA ALA A 495 -15.12 -21.91 -6.90
C ALA A 495 -16.18 -20.82 -7.20
N VAL A 496 -17.47 -21.13 -7.03
CA VAL A 496 -18.56 -20.15 -7.18
C VAL A 496 -18.45 -19.04 -6.14
N LEU A 497 -18.19 -19.37 -4.88
CA LEU A 497 -17.96 -18.38 -3.82
C LEU A 497 -16.79 -17.45 -4.17
N ASP A 498 -15.68 -17.99 -4.67
CA ASP A 498 -14.51 -17.21 -5.10
C ASP A 498 -14.84 -16.27 -6.28
N ILE A 499 -15.49 -16.78 -7.33
CA ILE A 499 -15.92 -15.96 -8.48
C ILE A 499 -16.87 -14.84 -8.04
N PHE A 500 -17.82 -15.15 -7.16
CA PHE A 500 -18.76 -14.17 -6.62
C PHE A 500 -18.03 -13.05 -5.86
N VAL A 501 -17.11 -13.38 -4.95
CA VAL A 501 -16.39 -12.34 -4.20
C VAL A 501 -15.45 -11.53 -5.10
N GLN A 502 -14.84 -12.16 -6.11
CA GLN A 502 -14.04 -11.45 -7.11
C GLN A 502 -14.87 -10.44 -7.90
N SER A 503 -16.13 -10.78 -8.26
CA SER A 503 -17.07 -9.85 -8.89
C SER A 503 -17.32 -8.61 -8.02
N ARG A 504 -17.63 -8.81 -6.73
CA ARG A 504 -17.90 -7.69 -5.80
C ARG A 504 -16.67 -6.82 -5.56
N ARG A 505 -15.48 -7.43 -5.41
CA ARG A 505 -14.21 -6.71 -5.31
C ARG A 505 -13.94 -5.87 -6.56
N LYS A 506 -14.22 -6.40 -7.75
CA LYS A 506 -14.08 -5.65 -9.00
C LYS A 506 -15.02 -4.45 -9.04
N GLN A 507 -16.31 -4.63 -8.71
CA GLN A 507 -17.28 -3.53 -8.68
C GLN A 507 -16.84 -2.41 -7.73
N ILE A 508 -16.40 -2.75 -6.52
CA ILE A 508 -15.87 -1.76 -5.55
C ILE A 508 -14.62 -1.08 -6.11
N ARG A 509 -13.68 -1.83 -6.70
CA ARG A 509 -12.45 -1.27 -7.27
C ARG A 509 -12.72 -0.33 -8.41
N ASP A 510 -13.60 -0.71 -9.35
CA ASP A 510 -13.95 0.11 -10.50
C ASP A 510 -14.61 1.41 -10.04
N ALA A 511 -15.57 1.33 -9.11
CA ALA A 511 -16.20 2.52 -8.51
C ALA A 511 -15.18 3.40 -7.78
N TYR A 512 -14.28 2.81 -6.99
CA TYR A 512 -13.24 3.54 -6.27
C TYR A 512 -12.27 4.27 -7.21
N ILE A 513 -11.79 3.61 -8.27
CA ILE A 513 -10.93 4.23 -9.29
C ILE A 513 -11.67 5.35 -10.02
N ALA A 514 -12.93 5.12 -10.38
CA ALA A 514 -13.79 6.12 -11.02
C ALA A 514 -14.27 7.23 -10.07
N LYS A 515 -13.90 7.19 -8.78
CA LYS A 515 -14.37 8.09 -7.72
C LYS A 515 -15.90 8.13 -7.60
N GLN A 516 -16.57 7.05 -7.98
CA GLN A 516 -18.02 6.90 -7.91
C GLN A 516 -18.47 6.32 -6.56
N PRO A 517 -19.68 6.67 -6.08
CA PRO A 517 -20.26 6.01 -4.93
C PRO A 517 -20.51 4.53 -5.22
N TRP A 518 -20.45 3.71 -4.19
CA TRP A 518 -20.77 2.28 -4.26
C TRP A 518 -21.52 1.85 -3.00
N ASP A 519 -22.39 0.86 -3.15
CA ASP A 519 -23.31 0.43 -2.10
C ASP A 519 -22.61 -0.44 -1.04
N GLN A 520 -22.94 -0.22 0.23
CA GLN A 520 -22.33 -0.94 1.36
C GLN A 520 -22.54 -2.47 1.28
N SER A 521 -23.64 -2.93 0.66
CA SER A 521 -23.94 -4.36 0.47
C SER A 521 -22.87 -5.08 -0.34
N LEU A 522 -22.15 -4.40 -1.23
CA LEU A 522 -21.01 -5.00 -1.93
C LEU A 522 -19.92 -5.41 -0.93
N MET A 523 -19.61 -4.54 0.03
CA MET A 523 -18.62 -4.85 1.06
C MET A 523 -19.13 -5.89 2.05
N THR A 524 -20.42 -5.85 2.40
CA THR A 524 -21.07 -6.91 3.20
C THR A 524 -20.93 -8.28 2.53
N ASN A 525 -21.19 -8.35 1.22
CA ASN A 525 -21.08 -9.58 0.44
C ASN A 525 -19.62 -10.05 0.36
N VAL A 526 -18.67 -9.14 0.18
CA VAL A 526 -17.24 -9.49 0.22
C VAL A 526 -16.85 -10.09 1.56
N HIS A 527 -17.22 -9.43 2.66
CA HIS A 527 -16.87 -9.89 4.00
C HIS A 527 -17.49 -11.25 4.32
N SER A 528 -18.80 -11.39 4.07
CA SER A 528 -19.58 -12.59 4.33
C SER A 528 -19.06 -13.80 3.54
N THR A 529 -18.79 -13.61 2.25
CA THR A 529 -18.30 -14.70 1.39
C THR A 529 -16.92 -15.18 1.83
N TYR A 530 -16.02 -14.26 2.21
CA TYR A 530 -14.71 -14.66 2.72
C TYR A 530 -14.77 -15.34 4.09
N GLN A 531 -15.72 -15.00 4.95
CA GLN A 531 -15.93 -15.75 6.20
C GLN A 531 -16.30 -17.22 5.94
N ILE A 532 -17.09 -17.48 4.89
CA ILE A 532 -17.41 -18.85 4.45
C ILE A 532 -16.16 -19.51 3.86
N LEU A 533 -15.48 -18.86 2.91
CA LEU A 533 -14.25 -19.40 2.28
C LEU A 533 -13.17 -19.72 3.32
N ALA A 534 -13.03 -18.90 4.36
CA ALA A 534 -12.08 -19.13 5.45
C ALA A 534 -12.38 -20.37 6.29
N LYS A 535 -13.59 -20.94 6.21
CA LYS A 535 -14.00 -22.19 6.88
C LYS A 535 -14.22 -23.36 5.92
N HIS A 536 -14.48 -23.07 4.64
CA HIS A 536 -14.76 -24.07 3.61
C HIS A 536 -13.61 -25.09 3.46
N PRO A 537 -13.86 -26.40 3.31
CA PRO A 537 -12.80 -27.43 3.19
C PRO A 537 -11.75 -27.13 2.11
N PHE A 538 -12.20 -26.70 0.93
CA PHE A 538 -11.35 -26.27 -0.19
C PHE A 538 -10.84 -24.81 -0.10
N GLY A 539 -11.20 -24.09 0.97
CA GLY A 539 -10.68 -22.75 1.23
C GLY A 539 -9.19 -22.78 1.52
N THR A 540 -8.43 -21.81 1.00
CA THR A 540 -6.98 -21.75 1.13
C THR A 540 -6.54 -20.56 1.98
N ALA A 541 -5.30 -20.57 2.44
CA ALA A 541 -4.69 -19.41 3.08
C ALA A 541 -4.64 -18.17 2.16
N MET A 542 -4.70 -18.35 0.83
CA MET A 542 -4.76 -17.24 -0.12
C MET A 542 -6.11 -16.51 -0.06
N HIS A 543 -7.22 -17.21 0.14
CA HIS A 543 -8.53 -16.54 0.33
C HIS A 543 -8.51 -15.66 1.58
N VAL A 544 -7.89 -16.12 2.67
CA VAL A 544 -7.75 -15.32 3.89
C VAL A 544 -6.82 -14.13 3.68
N ALA A 545 -5.70 -14.33 2.96
CA ALA A 545 -4.78 -13.27 2.59
C ALA A 545 -5.47 -12.18 1.76
N ASP A 546 -6.26 -12.58 0.76
CA ASP A 546 -7.04 -11.70 -0.11
C ASP A 546 -8.12 -10.92 0.66
N HIS A 547 -8.81 -11.58 1.60
CA HIS A 547 -9.77 -10.94 2.50
C HIS A 547 -9.09 -9.87 3.36
N TYR A 548 -8.00 -10.26 4.05
CA TYR A 548 -7.20 -9.37 4.88
C TYR A 548 -6.72 -8.15 4.09
N ASP A 549 -6.06 -8.36 2.96
CA ASP A 549 -5.48 -7.28 2.15
C ASP A 549 -6.56 -6.33 1.66
N PHE A 550 -7.69 -6.86 1.20
CA PHE A 550 -8.79 -6.07 0.67
C PHE A 550 -9.44 -5.18 1.74
N ILE A 551 -9.87 -5.74 2.87
CA ILE A 551 -10.56 -4.95 3.89
C ILE A 551 -9.57 -4.06 4.68
N ARG A 552 -8.30 -4.46 4.78
CA ARG A 552 -7.23 -3.61 5.32
C ARG A 552 -6.99 -2.39 4.43
N PHE A 553 -6.93 -2.57 3.11
CA PHE A 553 -6.74 -1.46 2.16
C PHE A 553 -7.81 -0.39 2.34
N PHE A 554 -9.06 -0.81 2.58
CA PHE A 554 -10.19 0.07 2.84
C PHE A 554 -10.32 0.56 4.30
N GLY A 555 -9.38 0.23 5.18
CA GLY A 555 -9.30 0.77 6.54
C GLY A 555 -10.03 -0.01 7.63
N ALA A 556 -10.66 -1.15 7.33
CA ALA A 556 -11.30 -2.03 8.31
C ALA A 556 -10.29 -2.91 9.07
N ILE A 557 -9.35 -2.27 9.76
CA ILE A 557 -8.14 -2.91 10.28
C ILE A 557 -8.42 -3.92 11.40
N ARG A 558 -9.42 -3.66 12.26
CA ARG A 558 -9.81 -4.62 13.31
C ARG A 558 -10.32 -5.93 12.69
N GLN A 559 -11.19 -5.82 11.68
CA GLN A 559 -11.73 -6.96 10.96
C GLN A 559 -10.66 -7.69 10.16
N ALA A 560 -9.73 -6.94 9.55
CA ALA A 560 -8.56 -7.51 8.89
C ALA A 560 -7.74 -8.35 9.88
N ASP A 561 -7.33 -7.76 11.01
CA ASP A 561 -6.54 -8.46 12.03
C ASP A 561 -7.27 -9.71 12.55
N ALA A 562 -8.58 -9.63 12.79
CA ALA A 562 -9.39 -10.79 13.19
C ALA A 562 -9.39 -11.89 12.12
N ALA A 563 -9.58 -11.54 10.84
CA ALA A 563 -9.53 -12.50 9.73
C ALA A 563 -8.15 -13.15 9.60
N LEU A 564 -7.08 -12.36 9.76
CA LEU A 564 -5.71 -12.87 9.73
C LEU A 564 -5.43 -13.83 10.90
N GLN A 565 -5.85 -13.50 12.11
CA GLN A 565 -5.68 -14.38 13.28
C GLN A 565 -6.46 -15.69 13.10
N ALA A 566 -7.71 -15.63 12.64
CA ALA A 566 -8.49 -16.83 12.33
C ALA A 566 -7.82 -17.68 11.22
N GLY A 567 -7.27 -17.02 10.19
CA GLY A 567 -6.51 -17.66 9.14
C GLY A 567 -5.25 -18.36 9.63
N LEU A 568 -4.48 -17.71 10.51
CA LEU A 568 -3.26 -18.29 11.09
C LEU A 568 -3.57 -19.47 12.01
N LYS A 569 -4.71 -19.44 12.72
CA LYS A 569 -5.18 -20.61 13.49
C LYS A 569 -5.47 -21.81 12.58
N ARG A 570 -6.06 -21.57 11.40
CA ARG A 570 -6.39 -22.63 10.43
C ARG A 570 -5.18 -23.08 9.58
N PHE A 571 -4.32 -22.15 9.21
CA PHE A 571 -3.18 -22.36 8.31
C PHE A 571 -1.87 -21.88 8.97
N PRO A 572 -1.44 -22.50 10.07
CA PRO A 572 -0.30 -22.03 10.86
C PRO A 572 1.04 -22.09 10.12
N SER A 573 1.15 -22.89 9.05
CA SER A 573 2.35 -22.98 8.21
C SER A 573 2.35 -22.01 7.02
N SER A 574 1.35 -21.13 6.90
CA SER A 574 1.19 -20.29 5.72
C SER A 574 2.13 -19.09 5.69
N ALA A 575 3.19 -19.17 4.88
CA ALA A 575 4.12 -18.07 4.68
C ALA A 575 3.45 -16.74 4.24
N PRO A 576 2.46 -16.72 3.31
CA PRO A 576 1.73 -15.51 2.97
C PRO A 576 1.01 -14.84 4.17
N LEU A 577 0.43 -15.62 5.09
CA LEU A 577 -0.23 -15.06 6.28
C LEU A 577 0.79 -14.54 7.28
N HIS A 578 1.89 -15.26 7.51
CA HIS A 578 2.97 -14.78 8.37
C HIS A 578 3.63 -13.50 7.85
N GLN A 579 3.74 -13.33 6.53
CA GLN A 579 4.21 -12.06 5.93
C GLN A 579 3.30 -10.89 6.33
N ARG A 580 1.98 -11.07 6.23
CA ARG A 580 0.99 -10.05 6.59
C ARG A 580 0.99 -9.74 8.09
N LEU A 581 1.17 -10.78 8.91
CA LEU A 581 1.33 -10.64 10.36
C LEU A 581 2.56 -9.81 10.71
N ARG A 582 3.73 -10.12 10.14
CA ARG A 582 4.95 -9.35 10.38
C ARG A 582 4.78 -7.88 10.02
N GLN A 583 4.19 -7.60 8.85
CA GLN A 583 3.90 -6.23 8.44
C GLN A 583 2.91 -5.52 9.37
N ALA A 584 1.87 -6.22 9.85
CA ALA A 584 0.92 -5.67 10.81
C ALA A 584 1.60 -5.33 12.14
N LEU A 585 2.42 -6.24 12.66
CA LEU A 585 3.17 -6.07 13.90
C LEU A 585 4.21 -4.96 13.81
N LEU A 586 4.96 -4.86 12.71
CA LEU A 586 5.91 -3.76 12.49
C LEU A 586 5.23 -2.39 12.55
N ARG A 587 4.06 -2.25 11.89
CA ARG A 587 3.29 -1.00 11.90
C ARG A 587 2.72 -0.69 13.28
N ARG A 588 2.26 -1.71 14.00
CA ARG A 588 1.56 -1.55 15.29
C ARG A 588 2.52 -1.37 16.47
N SER A 589 3.57 -2.19 16.53
CA SER A 589 4.39 -2.40 17.73
C SER A 589 5.89 -2.35 17.44
N GLY A 590 6.30 -2.00 16.21
CA GLY A 590 7.71 -1.89 15.83
C GLY A 590 8.46 -3.22 15.82
N MET A 591 9.79 -3.14 15.78
CA MET A 591 10.68 -4.30 15.68
C MET A 591 10.69 -5.14 16.97
N GLN A 592 10.72 -4.50 18.14
CA GLN A 592 10.66 -5.22 19.42
C GLN A 592 9.30 -5.93 19.59
N GLY A 593 8.20 -5.23 19.29
CA GLY A 593 6.87 -5.82 19.38
C GLY A 593 6.64 -6.96 18.39
N LEU A 594 7.30 -6.93 17.23
CA LEU A 594 7.35 -8.05 16.30
C LEU A 594 7.99 -9.28 16.93
N GLU A 595 9.22 -9.16 17.44
CA GLU A 595 9.94 -10.30 18.06
C GLU A 595 9.20 -10.82 19.31
N ASN A 596 8.76 -9.92 20.18
CA ASN A 596 8.02 -10.27 21.41
C ASN A 596 6.70 -10.99 21.13
N TYR A 597 6.05 -10.71 20.00
CA TYR A 597 4.85 -11.44 19.61
C TYR A 597 5.16 -12.91 19.27
N TYR A 598 6.19 -13.15 18.46
CA TYR A 598 6.58 -14.52 18.10
C TYR A 598 7.12 -15.31 19.30
N SER A 599 7.94 -14.68 20.17
CA SER A 599 8.42 -15.32 21.40
C SER A 599 7.27 -15.78 22.30
N ARG A 600 6.26 -14.93 22.52
CA ARG A 600 5.08 -15.32 23.33
C ARG A 600 4.24 -16.40 22.66
N TRP A 601 4.19 -16.45 21.34
CA TRP A 601 3.45 -17.50 20.64
C TRP A 601 4.18 -18.84 20.72
N LEU A 602 5.51 -18.85 20.63
CA LEU A 602 6.32 -20.06 20.83
C LEU A 602 6.23 -20.66 22.24
N GLN A 603 5.92 -19.83 23.25
CA GLN A 603 5.73 -20.28 24.63
C GLN A 603 4.39 -20.99 24.88
N LYS A 604 3.47 -21.00 23.91
CA LYS A 604 2.20 -21.70 24.07
C LYS A 604 2.37 -23.20 23.87
N GLU A 605 1.66 -24.01 24.65
CA GLU A 605 1.66 -25.48 24.51
C GLU A 605 1.18 -25.93 23.12
N ASP A 606 0.25 -25.18 22.52
CA ASP A 606 -0.30 -25.44 21.18
C ASP A 606 0.46 -24.72 20.05
N ALA A 607 1.70 -24.27 20.29
CA ALA A 607 2.51 -23.60 19.28
C ALA A 607 2.75 -24.50 18.06
N PRO A 608 2.44 -24.05 16.83
CA PRO A 608 2.68 -24.84 15.63
C PRO A 608 4.16 -25.16 15.43
N LYS A 609 4.47 -26.38 14.96
CA LYS A 609 5.85 -26.84 14.73
C LYS A 609 6.69 -25.86 13.90
N GLN A 610 6.12 -25.35 12.80
CA GLN A 610 6.81 -24.44 11.87
C GLN A 610 6.96 -23.01 12.41
N LEU A 611 6.43 -22.69 13.58
CA LEU A 611 6.46 -21.34 14.13
C LEU A 611 7.88 -20.86 14.44
N GLU A 612 8.79 -21.76 14.83
CA GLU A 612 10.19 -21.42 15.15
C GLU A 612 10.89 -20.80 13.94
N TRP A 613 10.70 -21.40 12.76
CA TRP A 613 11.22 -20.86 11.50
C TRP A 613 10.69 -19.45 11.22
N PHE A 614 9.39 -19.23 11.40
CA PHE A 614 8.78 -17.90 11.20
C PHE A 614 9.25 -16.86 12.22
N ALA A 615 9.59 -17.29 13.44
CA ALA A 615 10.17 -16.44 14.46
C ALA A 615 11.61 -16.03 14.11
N GLY A 616 12.44 -16.98 13.64
CA GLY A 616 13.78 -16.69 13.12
C GLY A 616 13.74 -15.66 11.97
N TYR A 617 12.84 -15.87 11.02
CA TYR A 617 12.65 -14.92 9.92
C TYR A 617 12.11 -13.56 10.39
N ALA A 618 11.28 -13.51 11.43
CA ALA A 618 10.84 -12.25 12.03
C ALA A 618 12.00 -11.46 12.65
N SER A 619 12.99 -12.13 13.27
CA SER A 619 14.20 -11.50 13.78
C SER A 619 15.12 -10.98 12.66
N VAL A 620 15.23 -11.67 11.52
CA VAL A 620 15.92 -11.11 10.32
C VAL A 620 15.27 -9.80 9.87
N VAL A 621 13.94 -9.80 9.73
CA VAL A 621 13.20 -8.60 9.34
C VAL A 621 13.40 -7.47 10.37
N ALA A 622 13.35 -7.78 11.67
CA ALA A 622 13.63 -6.81 12.73
C ALA A 622 15.04 -6.21 12.59
N ALA A 623 16.05 -7.04 12.34
CA ALA A 623 17.44 -6.63 12.17
C ALA A 623 17.61 -5.65 11.00
N GLU A 624 17.03 -5.94 9.84
CA GLU A 624 17.10 -5.06 8.67
C GLU A 624 16.42 -3.70 8.93
N PHE A 625 15.30 -3.68 9.65
CA PHE A 625 14.63 -2.44 10.04
C PHE A 625 15.44 -1.63 11.08
N TRP A 626 16.15 -2.28 11.99
CA TRP A 626 17.09 -1.61 12.89
C TRP A 626 18.25 -0.97 12.13
N ARG A 627 18.83 -1.70 11.18
CA ARG A 627 19.93 -1.20 10.35
C ARG A 627 19.51 0.02 9.53
N ARG A 628 18.32 0.01 8.90
CA ARG A 628 17.77 1.20 8.21
C ARG A 628 17.65 2.44 9.09
N ARG A 629 17.60 2.28 10.41
CA ARG A 629 17.54 3.37 11.40
C ARG A 629 18.90 3.74 11.99
N GLY A 630 20.00 3.16 11.50
CA GLY A 630 21.33 3.35 12.07
C GLY A 630 21.51 2.74 13.46
N ARG A 631 20.58 1.88 13.90
CA ARG A 631 20.62 1.19 15.20
C ARG A 631 21.36 -0.14 15.05
N LEU A 632 22.67 -0.01 14.86
CA LEU A 632 23.53 -1.11 14.41
C LEU A 632 23.67 -2.22 15.45
N ASP A 633 23.73 -1.88 16.74
CA ASP A 633 23.87 -2.88 17.81
C ASP A 633 22.60 -3.71 17.98
N GLU A 634 21.43 -3.07 17.95
CA GLU A 634 20.13 -3.76 17.97
C GLU A 634 19.94 -4.63 16.73
N SER A 635 20.43 -4.16 15.57
CA SER A 635 20.43 -4.93 14.34
C SER A 635 21.31 -6.18 14.45
N LYS A 636 22.55 -6.04 14.92
CA LYS A 636 23.48 -7.16 15.15
C LYS A 636 22.89 -8.19 16.11
N ALA A 637 22.28 -7.73 17.21
CA ALA A 637 21.63 -8.59 18.20
C ALA A 637 20.40 -9.33 17.62
N ALA A 638 19.59 -8.66 16.79
CA ALA A 638 18.46 -9.29 16.12
C ALA A 638 18.90 -10.35 15.09
N TYR A 639 20.00 -10.13 14.35
CA TYR A 639 20.57 -11.19 13.51
C TYR A 639 21.09 -12.38 14.34
N GLY A 640 21.72 -12.13 15.48
CA GLY A 640 22.14 -13.20 16.40
C GLY A 640 20.97 -14.08 16.84
N ARG A 641 19.88 -13.45 17.31
CA ARG A 641 18.64 -14.17 17.67
C ARG A 641 18.04 -14.92 16.48
N ALA A 642 18.12 -14.38 15.27
CA ALA A 642 17.64 -15.08 14.08
C ALA A 642 18.42 -16.38 13.84
N ILE A 643 19.76 -16.33 13.92
CA ILE A 643 20.64 -17.49 13.77
C ILE A 643 20.30 -18.56 14.82
N GLU A 644 20.25 -18.18 16.10
CA GLU A 644 19.89 -19.10 17.20
C GLU A 644 18.57 -19.82 16.96
N ARG A 645 17.53 -19.09 16.52
CA ARG A 645 16.21 -19.67 16.22
C ARG A 645 16.24 -20.62 15.03
N PHE A 646 16.99 -20.29 13.99
CA PHE A 646 17.12 -21.18 12.85
C PHE A 646 17.88 -22.45 13.23
N GLU A 647 18.96 -22.37 14.02
CA GLU A 647 19.66 -23.56 14.52
C GLU A 647 18.75 -24.43 15.41
N GLN A 648 17.96 -23.82 16.29
CA GLN A 648 16.93 -24.53 17.06
C GLN A 648 15.88 -25.18 16.16
N CYS A 649 15.49 -24.52 15.08
CA CYS A 649 14.55 -25.07 14.11
C CYS A 649 15.13 -26.28 13.39
N ILE A 650 16.41 -26.23 12.99
CA ILE A 650 17.11 -27.37 12.35
C ILE A 650 17.18 -28.56 13.32
N SER A 651 17.58 -28.29 14.57
CA SER A 651 17.68 -29.33 15.59
C SER A 651 16.34 -30.03 15.87
N LYS A 652 15.23 -29.26 15.90
CA LYS A 652 13.89 -29.82 16.11
C LYS A 652 13.27 -30.44 14.86
N TYR A 653 13.57 -29.88 13.69
CA TYR A 653 12.93 -30.18 12.40
C TYR A 653 13.99 -30.21 11.28
N PRO A 654 14.73 -31.32 11.15
CA PRO A 654 15.82 -31.44 10.17
C PRO A 654 15.41 -31.14 8.73
N GLU A 655 14.14 -31.36 8.36
CA GLU A 655 13.61 -31.03 7.03
C GLU A 655 13.67 -29.53 6.69
N THR A 656 13.87 -28.67 7.70
CA THR A 656 14.00 -27.21 7.53
C THR A 656 15.43 -26.75 7.25
N GLU A 657 16.44 -27.62 7.39
CA GLU A 657 17.88 -27.32 7.26
C GLU A 657 18.20 -26.47 6.05
N ALA A 658 17.85 -26.94 4.85
CA ALA A 658 18.17 -26.25 3.62
C ALA A 658 17.65 -24.79 3.58
N SER A 659 16.46 -24.54 4.13
CA SER A 659 15.88 -23.19 4.19
C SER A 659 16.41 -22.38 5.38
N SER A 660 16.71 -23.00 6.51
CA SER A 660 17.25 -22.36 7.70
C SER A 660 18.69 -21.89 7.45
N ASP A 661 19.53 -22.73 6.83
CA ASP A 661 20.89 -22.40 6.41
C ASP A 661 20.95 -21.18 5.50
N HIS A 662 19.98 -21.06 4.60
CA HIS A 662 19.87 -19.92 3.71
C HIS A 662 19.71 -18.63 4.51
N TRP A 663 18.84 -18.61 5.51
CA TRP A 663 18.61 -17.42 6.32
C TRP A 663 19.71 -17.18 7.36
N ILE A 664 20.38 -18.21 7.86
CA ILE A 664 21.59 -18.09 8.69
C ILE A 664 22.71 -17.42 7.89
N ALA A 665 22.96 -17.87 6.66
CA ALA A 665 23.93 -17.26 5.75
C ALA A 665 23.58 -15.79 5.49
N MET A 666 22.32 -15.48 5.18
CA MET A 666 21.86 -14.08 5.00
C MET A 666 22.03 -13.24 6.27
N ALA A 667 21.80 -13.80 7.46
CA ALA A 667 22.00 -13.11 8.72
C ALA A 667 23.49 -12.80 8.98
N HIS A 668 24.40 -13.73 8.69
CA HIS A 668 25.84 -13.48 8.74
C HIS A 668 26.28 -12.39 7.76
N ALA A 669 25.76 -12.39 6.53
CA ALA A 669 26.01 -11.32 5.57
C ALA A 669 25.51 -9.95 6.07
N GLY A 670 24.34 -9.92 6.71
CA GLY A 670 23.81 -8.73 7.37
C GLY A 670 24.70 -8.21 8.50
N GLN A 671 25.22 -9.10 9.36
CA GLN A 671 26.18 -8.74 10.40
C GLN A 671 27.53 -8.27 9.82
N ALA A 672 28.01 -8.91 8.74
CA ALA A 672 29.23 -8.50 8.05
C ALA A 672 29.12 -7.07 7.52
N ARG A 673 27.95 -6.71 6.99
CA ARG A 673 27.68 -5.36 6.52
C ARG A 673 27.66 -4.33 7.65
N ILE A 674 27.11 -4.68 8.81
CA ILE A 674 27.16 -3.82 10.00
C ILE A 674 28.61 -3.61 10.46
N ALA A 675 29.41 -4.68 10.50
CA ALA A 675 30.82 -4.60 10.87
C ALA A 675 31.60 -3.67 9.91
N PHE A 676 31.35 -3.80 8.60
CA PHE A 676 31.91 -2.91 7.60
C PHE A 676 31.50 -1.44 7.80
N GLU A 677 30.22 -1.17 8.07
CA GLU A 677 29.71 0.19 8.36
C GLU A 677 30.32 0.80 9.63
N GLN A 678 30.81 -0.03 10.56
CA GLN A 678 31.52 0.38 11.77
C GLN A 678 33.05 0.39 11.60
N SER A 679 33.57 0.22 10.38
CA SER A 679 35.01 0.10 10.09
C SER A 679 35.71 -1.06 10.82
N ARG A 680 34.97 -2.09 11.24
CA ARG A 680 35.52 -3.33 11.84
C ARG A 680 35.77 -4.35 10.73
N LEU A 681 36.84 -4.15 9.96
CA LEU A 681 37.10 -4.92 8.74
C LEU A 681 37.40 -6.40 8.98
N ASP A 682 38.09 -6.76 10.06
CA ASP A 682 38.36 -8.17 10.42
C ASP A 682 37.05 -8.95 10.63
N ASP A 683 36.14 -8.36 11.42
CA ASP A 683 34.82 -8.93 11.68
C ASP A 683 33.99 -9.02 10.40
N ALA A 684 34.06 -8.01 9.53
CA ALA A 684 33.36 -8.01 8.25
C ALA A 684 33.83 -9.16 7.34
N VAL A 685 35.15 -9.42 7.28
CA VAL A 685 35.72 -10.56 6.56
C VAL A 685 35.25 -11.86 7.19
N ALA A 686 35.45 -12.05 8.50
CA ALA A 686 35.09 -13.29 9.19
C ALA A 686 33.61 -13.66 9.03
N LEU A 687 32.71 -12.70 9.18
CA LEU A 687 31.27 -12.91 9.00
C LEU A 687 30.87 -13.17 7.55
N THR A 688 31.56 -12.55 6.58
CA THR A 688 31.34 -12.84 5.15
C THR A 688 31.74 -14.28 4.81
N LEU A 689 32.88 -14.75 5.33
CA LEU A 689 33.33 -16.12 5.14
C LEU A 689 32.33 -17.13 5.75
N ARG A 690 31.88 -16.89 6.99
CA ARG A 690 30.82 -17.71 7.62
C ARG A 690 29.53 -17.76 6.80
N SER A 691 29.15 -16.66 6.16
CA SER A 691 28.00 -16.64 5.25
C SER A 691 28.20 -17.56 4.05
N PHE A 692 29.38 -17.53 3.41
CA PHE A 692 29.68 -18.37 2.25
C PHE A 692 29.81 -19.84 2.63
N GLU A 693 30.47 -20.13 3.76
CA GLU A 693 30.63 -21.47 4.32
C GLU A 693 29.27 -22.09 4.68
N ARG A 694 28.35 -21.33 5.29
CA ARG A 694 27.04 -21.87 5.67
C ARG A 694 26.19 -22.21 4.45
N LYS A 695 26.11 -21.33 3.45
CA LYS A 695 25.36 -21.61 2.23
C LYS A 695 25.79 -20.72 1.05
N GLN A 696 26.60 -21.26 0.15
CA GLN A 696 27.07 -20.54 -1.04
C GLN A 696 25.91 -20.02 -1.90
N ASP A 697 24.84 -20.79 -2.10
CA ASP A 697 23.66 -20.39 -2.90
C ASP A 697 22.95 -19.11 -2.40
N ALA A 698 23.19 -18.71 -1.15
CA ALA A 698 22.67 -17.47 -0.59
C ALA A 698 23.52 -16.25 -0.97
N ALA A 699 24.76 -16.43 -1.44
CA ALA A 699 25.76 -15.36 -1.57
C ALA A 699 25.32 -14.22 -2.52
N ASN A 700 24.55 -14.54 -3.57
CA ASN A 700 24.05 -13.56 -4.54
C ASN A 700 22.62 -13.06 -4.25
N LYS A 701 21.99 -13.57 -3.20
CA LYS A 701 20.60 -13.27 -2.86
C LYS A 701 20.57 -11.90 -2.18
N LEU A 702 19.54 -11.13 -2.53
CA LEU A 702 19.38 -9.77 -2.06
C LEU A 702 18.63 -9.79 -0.73
N ASP A 703 19.16 -9.08 0.25
CA ASP A 703 18.43 -8.72 1.47
C ASP A 703 17.32 -7.70 1.16
N SER A 704 16.53 -7.30 2.16
CA SER A 704 15.48 -6.30 1.94
C SER A 704 16.02 -4.87 1.69
N MET A 705 17.33 -4.66 1.77
CA MET A 705 18.04 -3.42 1.41
C MET A 705 18.66 -3.50 0.00
N ASN A 706 18.38 -4.57 -0.76
CA ASN A 706 18.95 -4.84 -2.08
C ASN A 706 20.48 -4.99 -2.06
N ILE A 707 21.04 -5.54 -0.99
CA ILE A 707 22.47 -5.84 -0.86
C ILE A 707 22.61 -7.37 -0.77
N SER A 708 23.55 -7.93 -1.53
CA SER A 708 23.94 -9.34 -1.41
C SER A 708 25.25 -9.48 -0.64
N ALA A 709 25.52 -10.68 -0.13
CA ALA A 709 26.80 -10.99 0.52
C ALA A 709 27.99 -10.75 -0.43
N VAL A 710 27.86 -11.11 -1.71
CA VAL A 710 28.87 -10.83 -2.74
C VAL A 710 29.09 -9.32 -2.96
N SER A 711 28.02 -8.52 -3.02
CA SER A 711 28.14 -7.06 -3.17
C SER A 711 28.85 -6.44 -1.96
N ASN A 712 28.52 -6.90 -0.75
CA ASN A 712 29.20 -6.47 0.47
C ASN A 712 30.68 -6.91 0.49
N ALA A 713 30.97 -8.16 0.16
CA ALA A 713 32.33 -8.71 0.10
C ALA A 713 33.24 -7.90 -0.85
N ARG A 714 32.71 -7.47 -2.00
CA ARG A 714 33.45 -6.61 -2.94
C ARG A 714 33.78 -5.23 -2.36
N GLN A 715 32.86 -4.63 -1.60
CA GLN A 715 33.09 -3.34 -0.94
C GLN A 715 34.14 -3.49 0.18
N VAL A 716 34.04 -4.55 0.99
CA VAL A 716 35.02 -4.87 2.03
C VAL A 716 36.40 -5.10 1.40
N LEU A 717 36.48 -5.90 0.33
CA LEU A 717 37.73 -6.17 -0.39
C LEU A 717 38.37 -4.89 -0.95
N ALA A 718 37.57 -3.99 -1.53
CA ALA A 718 38.08 -2.71 -2.01
C ALA A 718 38.67 -1.88 -0.87
N LYS A 719 37.99 -1.81 0.28
CA LYS A 719 38.48 -1.06 1.44
C LYS A 719 39.73 -1.68 2.07
N LEU A 720 39.81 -3.01 2.16
CA LEU A 720 41.01 -3.71 2.65
C LEU A 720 42.24 -3.40 1.80
N ARG A 721 42.08 -3.33 0.47
CA ARG A 721 43.17 -2.95 -0.46
C ARG A 721 43.59 -1.50 -0.28
N GLU A 722 42.63 -0.59 -0.12
CA GLU A 722 42.89 0.82 0.17
C GLU A 722 43.70 0.99 1.47
N GLU A 723 43.36 0.24 2.52
CA GLU A 723 44.07 0.23 3.81
C GLU A 723 45.31 -0.69 3.82
N LYS A 724 45.71 -1.26 2.68
CA LYS A 724 46.87 -2.16 2.53
C LYS A 724 46.86 -3.38 3.47
N ARG A 725 45.67 -3.92 3.79
CA ARG A 725 45.49 -5.12 4.60
C ARG A 725 45.52 -6.39 3.74
N SER A 726 46.69 -6.70 3.19
CA SER A 726 46.87 -7.70 2.12
C SER A 726 46.38 -9.11 2.48
N GLU A 727 46.71 -9.62 3.67
CA GLU A 727 46.33 -10.98 4.10
C GLU A 727 44.80 -11.18 4.11
N LEU A 728 44.07 -10.24 4.70
CA LEU A 728 42.60 -10.28 4.71
C LEU A 728 42.00 -10.11 3.31
N ALA A 729 42.61 -9.26 2.48
CA ALA A 729 42.18 -9.04 1.10
C ALA A 729 42.36 -10.31 0.24
N GLU A 730 43.48 -11.02 0.40
CA GLU A 730 43.75 -12.30 -0.25
C GLU A 730 42.76 -13.37 0.21
N LYS A 731 42.55 -13.49 1.52
CA LYS A 731 41.60 -14.45 2.09
C LYS A 731 40.18 -14.24 1.55
N LEU A 732 39.67 -13.01 1.58
CA LEU A 732 38.34 -12.69 1.06
C LEU A 732 38.27 -12.83 -0.47
N GLY A 733 39.35 -12.48 -1.18
CA GLY A 733 39.46 -12.64 -2.62
C GLY A 733 39.38 -14.11 -3.06
N ALA A 734 40.11 -15.00 -2.37
CA ALA A 734 40.07 -16.44 -2.62
C ALA A 734 38.67 -17.02 -2.37
N ALA A 735 38.01 -16.63 -1.27
CA ALA A 735 36.64 -17.06 -0.99
C ALA A 735 35.63 -16.60 -2.05
N LEU A 736 35.79 -15.38 -2.59
CA LEU A 736 34.97 -14.91 -3.70
C LEU A 736 35.23 -15.69 -5.00
N GLN A 737 36.49 -16.05 -5.29
CA GLN A 737 36.85 -16.84 -6.47
C GLN A 737 36.33 -18.28 -6.40
N ALA A 738 36.20 -18.84 -5.20
CA ALA A 738 35.66 -20.17 -4.98
C ALA A 738 34.13 -20.28 -5.20
N LEU A 739 33.41 -19.15 -5.26
CA LEU A 739 31.97 -19.16 -5.54
C LEU A 739 31.69 -19.43 -7.03
N PRO A 740 30.61 -20.16 -7.36
CA PRO A 740 30.15 -20.31 -8.73
C PRO A 740 29.97 -18.98 -9.47
N ALA A 741 30.37 -18.93 -10.75
CA ALA A 741 30.43 -17.69 -11.54
C ALA A 741 29.07 -16.99 -11.69
N GLU A 742 27.97 -17.74 -11.70
CA GLU A 742 26.60 -17.22 -11.71
C GLU A 742 26.22 -16.46 -10.43
N LEU A 743 26.83 -16.80 -9.30
CA LEU A 743 26.61 -16.10 -8.02
C LEU A 743 27.38 -14.78 -7.96
N LEU A 744 28.44 -14.64 -8.76
CA LEU A 744 29.22 -13.41 -8.85
C LEU A 744 28.57 -12.35 -9.76
N ARG A 745 27.53 -12.72 -10.52
CA ARG A 745 26.84 -11.78 -11.41
C ARG A 745 26.19 -10.66 -10.60
N ARG A 746 26.39 -9.42 -11.06
CA ARG A 746 25.73 -8.26 -10.46
C ARG A 746 24.21 -8.35 -10.66
N PRO A 747 23.41 -7.93 -9.67
CA PRO A 747 21.97 -7.82 -9.82
C PRO A 747 21.57 -7.03 -11.07
N ALA A 748 20.45 -7.39 -11.69
CA ALA A 748 19.99 -6.78 -12.94
C ALA A 748 19.77 -5.25 -12.86
N PHE A 749 19.64 -4.67 -11.67
CA PHE A 749 19.52 -3.22 -11.48
C PHE A 749 20.88 -2.49 -11.42
N GLU A 750 21.99 -3.21 -11.19
CA GLU A 750 23.35 -2.64 -11.19
C GLU A 750 23.99 -2.67 -12.59
N ASN A 751 23.47 -3.50 -13.50
CA ASN A 751 23.98 -3.62 -14.87
C ASN A 751 23.59 -2.46 -15.81
N VAL A 752 23.03 -1.36 -15.27
CA VAL A 752 22.45 -0.26 -16.07
C VAL A 752 23.49 0.79 -16.48
N GLY A 753 24.76 0.40 -16.58
CA GLY A 753 25.82 1.20 -17.21
C GLY A 753 25.83 1.17 -18.74
N GLY A 754 25.00 0.32 -19.37
CA GLY A 754 24.81 0.33 -20.82
C GLY A 754 23.87 1.46 -21.25
N ALA A 755 24.39 2.44 -21.99
CA ALA A 755 23.71 3.65 -22.47
C ALA A 755 22.45 3.44 -23.38
N GLY A 756 21.89 2.24 -23.49
CA GLY A 756 20.93 1.89 -24.55
C GLY A 756 19.46 1.65 -24.16
N ARG A 757 19.06 1.64 -22.87
CA ARG A 757 17.67 1.23 -22.51
C ARG A 757 17.00 2.05 -21.41
N ARG A 758 17.06 3.39 -21.50
CA ARG A 758 16.26 4.29 -20.64
C ARG A 758 14.77 4.39 -21.03
N GLY A 759 14.31 3.75 -22.09
CA GLY A 759 12.92 3.87 -22.57
C GLY A 759 11.90 2.83 -22.08
N GLN A 760 12.29 1.74 -21.41
CA GLN A 760 11.40 0.57 -21.26
C GLN A 760 11.32 -0.09 -19.87
N ARG A 761 11.53 0.65 -18.77
CA ARG A 761 11.21 0.13 -17.42
C ARG A 761 10.08 0.88 -16.73
N ARG A 762 8.88 0.33 -16.93
CA ARG A 762 7.76 0.21 -15.98
C ARG A 762 6.96 1.48 -15.63
N GLY A 763 6.16 1.93 -16.59
CA GLY A 763 4.77 2.26 -16.28
C GLY A 763 3.97 0.96 -16.14
N ARG A 764 3.66 0.53 -14.91
CA ARG A 764 2.57 -0.43 -14.68
C ARG A 764 1.25 0.32 -14.88
N GLY A 765 0.82 0.42 -16.14
CA GLY A 765 -0.58 0.68 -16.49
C GLY A 765 -1.40 -0.63 -16.43
N PRO A 766 -2.72 -0.56 -16.22
CA PRO A 766 -3.58 -1.74 -16.12
C PRO A 766 -3.66 -2.45 -17.48
N GLY A 767 -3.64 -3.79 -17.44
CA GLY A 767 -3.63 -4.64 -18.62
C GLY A 767 -4.76 -4.32 -19.60
N ARG A 768 -4.39 -3.79 -20.77
CA ARG A 768 -5.17 -3.94 -21.99
C ARG A 768 -4.76 -5.26 -22.62
N GLY A 769 -5.74 -6.14 -22.82
CA GLY A 769 -5.57 -7.38 -23.58
C GLY A 769 -5.10 -7.07 -24.99
N GLN A 770 -4.11 -7.83 -25.45
CA GLN A 770 -3.76 -7.94 -26.86
C GLN A 770 -5.00 -8.44 -27.62
N ARG A 771 -5.46 -7.64 -28.58
CA ARG A 771 -6.26 -8.13 -29.71
C ARG A 771 -5.34 -9.00 -30.58
N PRO A 772 -5.73 -10.21 -31.01
CA PRO A 772 -5.03 -10.88 -32.08
C PRO A 772 -5.39 -10.21 -33.41
N GLU A 773 -4.35 -9.87 -34.17
CA GLU A 773 -4.44 -9.44 -35.56
C GLU A 773 -5.12 -10.52 -36.40
N ARG A 774 -6.07 -10.10 -37.24
CA ARG A 774 -6.52 -10.85 -38.39
C ARG A 774 -5.36 -10.95 -39.39
N ARG A 775 -4.93 -12.16 -39.73
CA ARG A 775 -4.35 -12.48 -41.04
C ARG A 775 -4.81 -13.88 -41.46
N ARG A 776 -5.59 -13.87 -42.55
CA ARG A 776 -6.04 -14.96 -43.44
C ARG A 776 -6.47 -16.27 -42.80
#